data_AF-A0A5S3SD77-F1
#
_entry.id   AF-A0A5S3SD77-F1
#
_cell.length_a   1.000
_cell.length_b   1.000
_cell.length_c   1.000
_cell.angle_alpha   90.00
_cell.angle_beta   90.00
_cell.angle_gamma   90.00
#
_symmetry.space_group_name_H-M   'P 1'
#
loop_
_entity.id
_entity.type
_entity.pdbx_description
1 polymer ?
#
loop_
_entity_poly.entity_id
_entity_poly.type
_entity_poly.pdbx_seq_one_letter_code
_entity_poly.pdbx_strand_id
1 'polypeptide(L)'
;MSNQDPNLSREQEKYENPVPSREFILTHLQERSKPANYAQLCEELAVNDDERQIAFKRRLRAMERDGQLYFNKFKCYALIDEAGLTKGKVIGHRDGFGFLEVEGESKDWFIAKHQMNMVLHGDIVLAKGTKRGSGSKCDARIIKVLTNERAPVVGRYFVEHGIAVVVAEDPRITQDIMILPGNENGARHNQMVQVKITQNPSRNMNAVGKVVDVLGEHLAPGMEIEVALRNHDIPHVWPEEVEAQVAHLGEFVEEADKQGRVDLRDLPLVTIDGEDARDFDDAVYCEPKKSGGWRLWVAIADVSHYVGMNTPLNKEAILRGNSVYFPEQVIPMLPKVLSNGLCSLNPKVDRLCMVAEMTVSSAGKLSGYKFYEAIMNSHARLTYTKVNAILQNDEKLREEYSAVVPHLTDLQQMYMALKAARQDRGAIEFETLETRFVFNAQRKIESIVPVIRNDAHKLIEECMILANVSAAKILEKHEASALYRVHDEPDSEKLGNFTKFLGELGIESTLSDEPTPKEITQVLARLGDRPEAELIQTMLLRSMKQAVYQPDNIGHFGLALSAYAHFTSPIRRYPDLVVHRAIKAVIKAQGQQTSGEYAYTDDEVDQLGEQCSTTERRADDATREVADWLKCEFMQDHVGDEFNGVISSVTNFGLFIRLDDLQIDGLIHVTNLGDEFFAHDVAKHCLIGEHTNTVYRLGDKVTVQVASVSLDDRRINLTLKGDVAQDRYSRRRAPKGAGKSEHAPASVRSQLKAGKVPGKKSHSDDKPKGKKKPANKDKGKPANKSATKPADKKAADTAVKKKPKKKAVKKPKRPGKNARKRTIPGADNT
;
A
#
# COMPACT_ATOMS: atom_id res chain seq x y z
N MET A 1 -0.44 -54.08 -1.35
CA MET A 1 -0.86 -52.72 -0.88
C MET A 1 -2.37 -52.77 -0.67
N SER A 2 -2.96 -51.88 0.12
CA SER A 2 -4.42 -51.76 0.10
C SER A 2 -4.86 -51.02 -1.16
N ASN A 3 -5.95 -51.46 -1.81
CA ASN A 3 -6.54 -50.79 -2.98
C ASN A 3 -7.37 -49.55 -2.59
N GLN A 4 -6.87 -48.78 -1.61
CA GLN A 4 -7.56 -47.66 -0.97
C GLN A 4 -6.88 -46.31 -1.18
N ASP A 5 -5.65 -46.27 -1.70
CA ASP A 5 -5.00 -45.02 -2.13
C ASP A 5 -5.45 -44.67 -3.56
N PRO A 6 -6.30 -43.64 -3.76
CA PRO A 6 -6.84 -43.31 -5.08
C PRO A 6 -5.78 -42.73 -6.03
N ASN A 7 -4.60 -42.34 -5.52
CA ASN A 7 -3.50 -41.80 -6.32
C ASN A 7 -2.40 -42.83 -6.62
N LEU A 8 -2.59 -44.11 -6.28
CA LEU A 8 -1.51 -45.11 -6.31
C LEU A 8 -0.80 -45.20 -7.68
N SER A 9 -1.55 -45.17 -8.79
CA SER A 9 -1.01 -45.22 -10.15
C SER A 9 -0.07 -44.05 -10.46
N ARG A 10 -0.42 -42.84 -10.01
CA ARG A 10 0.38 -41.60 -10.18
C ARG A 10 1.70 -41.65 -9.41
N GLU A 11 1.75 -42.41 -8.31
CA GLU A 11 2.97 -42.64 -7.54
C GLU A 11 3.82 -43.76 -8.15
N GLN A 12 3.19 -44.78 -8.75
CA GLN A 12 3.84 -45.87 -9.49
C GLN A 12 4.57 -45.38 -10.76
N GLU A 13 4.02 -44.40 -11.47
CA GLU A 13 4.67 -43.75 -12.62
C GLU A 13 5.98 -43.02 -12.26
N LYS A 14 6.20 -42.71 -10.97
CA LYS A 14 7.30 -41.83 -10.51
C LYS A 14 8.34 -42.53 -9.63
N TYR A 15 8.02 -43.70 -9.08
CA TYR A 15 8.89 -44.43 -8.17
C TYR A 15 8.71 -45.94 -8.32
N GLU A 16 9.80 -46.68 -8.51
CA GLU A 16 9.80 -48.15 -8.61
C GLU A 16 9.20 -48.83 -7.37
N ASN A 17 9.37 -48.22 -6.19
CA ASN A 17 8.86 -48.72 -4.91
C ASN A 17 7.97 -47.67 -4.22
N PRO A 18 6.67 -47.54 -4.60
CA PRO A 18 5.83 -46.43 -4.19
C PRO A 18 5.38 -46.55 -2.72
N VAL A 19 5.23 -45.38 -2.08
CA VAL A 19 4.73 -45.21 -0.71
C VAL A 19 3.44 -44.39 -0.72
N PRO A 20 2.57 -44.50 0.31
CA PRO A 20 1.28 -43.81 0.37
C PRO A 20 1.30 -42.34 -0.08
N SER A 21 0.31 -41.91 -0.86
CA SER A 21 0.16 -40.53 -1.34
C SER A 21 -0.04 -39.55 -0.18
N ARG A 22 0.33 -38.27 -0.38
CA ARG A 22 0.18 -37.23 0.66
C ARG A 22 -1.29 -37.10 1.06
N GLU A 23 -2.15 -37.19 0.07
CA GLU A 23 -3.60 -37.12 0.13
C GLU A 23 -4.17 -38.27 0.97
N PHE A 24 -3.77 -39.51 0.69
CA PHE A 24 -4.23 -40.68 1.45
C PHE A 24 -3.74 -40.66 2.91
N ILE A 25 -2.50 -40.20 3.17
CA ILE A 25 -1.98 -40.00 4.53
C ILE A 25 -2.80 -38.96 5.31
N LEU A 26 -3.21 -37.85 4.66
CA LEU A 26 -4.02 -36.81 5.30
C LEU A 26 -5.43 -37.30 5.60
N THR A 27 -6.12 -37.96 4.66
CA THR A 27 -7.45 -38.55 4.87
C THR A 27 -7.42 -39.58 6.00
N HIS A 28 -6.46 -40.49 6.02
CA HIS A 28 -6.32 -41.50 7.08
C HIS A 28 -6.09 -40.88 8.46
N LEU A 29 -5.34 -39.78 8.54
CA LEU A 29 -5.17 -39.03 9.79
C LEU A 29 -6.42 -38.22 10.19
N GLN A 30 -7.27 -37.82 9.23
CA GLN A 30 -8.53 -37.10 9.47
C GLN A 30 -9.67 -38.03 9.94
N GLU A 31 -9.70 -39.28 9.48
CA GLU A 31 -10.65 -40.30 9.96
C GLU A 31 -10.30 -40.78 11.39
N ARG A 32 -9.03 -40.60 11.81
CA ARG A 32 -8.56 -41.00 13.14
C ARG A 32 -8.80 -39.93 14.20
N SER A 33 -9.65 -40.23 15.17
CA SER A 33 -9.86 -39.38 16.36
C SER A 33 -8.64 -39.26 17.32
N LYS A 34 -7.46 -39.77 16.95
CA LYS A 34 -6.22 -39.75 17.76
C LYS A 34 -4.95 -39.72 16.88
N PRO A 35 -3.95 -38.88 17.21
CA PRO A 35 -2.63 -38.88 16.58
C PRO A 35 -1.99 -40.27 16.48
N ALA A 36 -1.34 -40.56 15.35
CA ALA A 36 -0.72 -41.86 15.07
C ALA A 36 0.80 -41.82 15.25
N ASN A 37 1.38 -42.81 15.92
CA ASN A 37 2.85 -42.96 15.92
C ASN A 37 3.35 -43.56 14.60
N TYR A 38 4.66 -43.48 14.34
CA TYR A 38 5.24 -43.95 13.08
C TYR A 38 4.98 -45.45 12.79
N ALA A 39 5.05 -46.32 13.80
CA ALA A 39 4.81 -47.76 13.62
C ALA A 39 3.33 -48.04 13.30
N GLN A 40 2.41 -47.35 13.99
CA GLN A 40 0.97 -47.41 13.70
C GLN A 40 0.66 -47.00 12.25
N LEU A 41 1.27 -45.92 11.74
CA LEU A 41 1.09 -45.54 10.34
C LEU A 41 1.69 -46.55 9.36
N CYS A 42 2.79 -47.23 9.70
CA CYS A 42 3.34 -48.28 8.84
C CYS A 42 2.45 -49.53 8.81
N GLU A 43 1.92 -49.94 9.95
CA GLU A 43 1.00 -51.09 10.09
C GLU A 43 -0.33 -50.82 9.37
N GLU A 44 -0.98 -49.68 9.67
CA GLU A 44 -2.31 -49.33 9.15
C GLU A 44 -2.31 -49.03 7.64
N LEU A 45 -1.20 -48.51 7.09
CA LEU A 45 -1.06 -48.20 5.65
C LEU A 45 -0.31 -49.29 4.86
N ALA A 46 -0.06 -50.46 5.48
CA ALA A 46 0.66 -51.60 4.90
C ALA A 46 2.02 -51.25 4.27
N VAL A 47 2.84 -50.51 5.03
CA VAL A 47 4.24 -50.14 4.72
C VAL A 47 5.19 -51.07 5.48
N ASN A 48 5.15 -52.36 5.12
CA ASN A 48 5.79 -53.43 5.88
C ASN A 48 7.28 -53.64 5.54
N ASP A 49 7.73 -53.15 4.38
CA ASP A 49 9.08 -53.32 3.84
C ASP A 49 10.04 -52.23 4.34
N ASP A 50 11.30 -52.56 4.60
CA ASP A 50 12.28 -51.64 5.21
C ASP A 50 12.67 -50.45 4.30
N GLU A 51 12.77 -50.66 2.98
CA GLU A 51 13.05 -49.57 2.04
C GLU A 51 11.83 -48.64 1.93
N ARG A 52 10.62 -49.23 1.80
CA ARG A 52 9.36 -48.48 1.80
C ARG A 52 9.17 -47.71 3.11
N GLN A 53 9.56 -48.28 4.25
CA GLN A 53 9.57 -47.58 5.54
C GLN A 53 10.51 -46.37 5.51
N ILE A 54 11.75 -46.51 5.01
CA ILE A 54 12.69 -45.40 4.89
C ILE A 54 12.13 -44.30 3.97
N ALA A 55 11.55 -44.66 2.82
CA ALA A 55 10.93 -43.72 1.88
C ALA A 55 9.68 -43.03 2.49
N PHE A 56 8.82 -43.78 3.17
CA PHE A 56 7.63 -43.26 3.86
C PHE A 56 8.01 -42.31 5.00
N LYS A 57 9.06 -42.62 5.76
CA LYS A 57 9.64 -41.74 6.79
C LYS A 57 10.24 -40.45 6.21
N ARG A 58 10.78 -40.49 4.98
CA ARG A 58 11.17 -39.27 4.23
C ARG A 58 9.94 -38.46 3.80
N ARG A 59 8.87 -39.11 3.33
CA ARG A 59 7.60 -38.46 2.94
C ARG A 59 6.90 -37.78 4.12
N LEU A 60 6.75 -38.45 5.26
CA LEU A 60 6.20 -37.86 6.48
C LEU A 60 7.00 -36.63 6.94
N ARG A 61 8.34 -36.68 6.86
CA ARG A 61 9.22 -35.53 7.16
C ARG A 61 9.08 -34.38 6.16
N ALA A 62 8.74 -34.64 4.90
CA ALA A 62 8.42 -33.59 3.93
C ALA A 62 7.06 -32.95 4.26
N MET A 63 6.03 -33.75 4.53
CA MET A 63 4.72 -33.23 4.96
C MET A 63 4.79 -32.45 6.29
N GLU A 64 5.70 -32.81 7.20
CA GLU A 64 6.00 -32.08 8.44
C GLU A 64 6.84 -30.79 8.24
N ARG A 65 7.50 -30.66 7.08
CA ARG A 65 8.25 -29.48 6.66
C ARG A 65 7.33 -28.46 5.99
N ASP A 66 6.51 -28.93 5.06
CA ASP A 66 5.63 -28.12 4.21
C ASP A 66 4.43 -27.52 5.01
N GLY A 67 4.23 -27.99 6.25
CA GLY A 67 3.17 -27.55 7.14
C GLY A 67 1.85 -28.28 6.91
N GLN A 68 1.90 -29.58 6.56
CA GLN A 68 0.72 -30.44 6.43
C GLN A 68 0.49 -31.33 7.68
N LEU A 69 1.58 -31.72 8.37
CA LEU A 69 1.55 -32.56 9.57
C LEU A 69 2.33 -31.93 10.73
N TYR A 70 1.88 -32.19 11.97
CA TYR A 70 2.60 -31.85 13.18
C TYR A 70 3.05 -33.12 13.93
N PHE A 71 4.37 -33.28 14.10
CA PHE A 71 4.95 -34.36 14.91
C PHE A 71 5.10 -33.89 16.37
N ASN A 72 4.37 -34.51 17.28
CA ASN A 72 4.25 -34.05 18.67
C ASN A 72 5.29 -34.68 19.62
N LYS A 73 5.41 -34.14 20.84
CA LYS A 73 6.34 -34.61 21.88
C LYS A 73 6.15 -36.08 22.33
N PHE A 74 5.02 -36.72 21.97
CA PHE A 74 4.74 -38.13 22.24
C PHE A 74 5.13 -39.04 21.07
N LYS A 75 5.81 -38.50 20.04
CA LYS A 75 6.22 -39.19 18.80
C LYS A 75 5.05 -39.63 17.90
N CYS A 76 3.94 -38.88 17.92
CA CYS A 76 2.82 -39.07 17.01
C CYS A 76 2.65 -37.90 16.02
N TYR A 77 2.25 -38.21 14.80
CA TYR A 77 1.79 -37.26 13.79
C TYR A 77 0.30 -36.94 14.01
N ALA A 78 -0.08 -35.69 13.77
CA ALA A 78 -1.44 -35.17 13.82
C ALA A 78 -1.66 -34.12 12.73
N LEU A 79 -2.92 -33.83 12.40
CA LEU A 79 -3.29 -32.67 11.60
C LEU A 79 -3.10 -31.37 12.39
N ILE A 80 -2.84 -30.27 11.67
CA ILE A 80 -2.52 -28.97 12.24
C ILE A 80 -3.77 -28.26 12.79
N ASP A 81 -4.88 -28.33 12.07
CA ASP A 81 -6.16 -27.72 12.46
C ASP A 81 -6.71 -28.34 13.75
N GLU A 82 -6.68 -29.67 13.87
CA GLU A 82 -7.11 -30.41 15.06
C GLU A 82 -6.25 -30.10 16.29
N ALA A 83 -4.96 -29.83 16.09
CA ALA A 83 -4.07 -29.38 17.15
C ALA A 83 -4.37 -27.92 17.58
N GLY A 84 -5.24 -27.20 16.87
CA GLY A 84 -5.47 -25.77 17.02
C GLY A 84 -4.17 -24.99 16.81
N LEU A 85 -3.44 -25.35 15.76
CA LEU A 85 -2.24 -24.67 15.27
C LEU A 85 -2.57 -23.96 13.96
N THR A 86 -1.86 -22.89 13.67
CA THR A 86 -2.10 -22.04 12.50
C THR A 86 -0.77 -21.69 11.86
N LYS A 87 -0.71 -21.81 10.52
CA LYS A 87 0.42 -21.41 9.69
C LYS A 87 0.37 -19.89 9.47
N GLY A 88 1.51 -19.22 9.54
CA GLY A 88 1.60 -17.78 9.30
C GLY A 88 3.03 -17.30 9.10
N LYS A 89 3.18 -16.05 8.63
CA LYS A 89 4.47 -15.39 8.34
C LYS A 89 4.82 -14.42 9.47
N VAL A 90 6.08 -14.44 9.92
CA VAL A 90 6.57 -13.59 11.01
C VAL A 90 6.94 -12.20 10.49
N ILE A 91 6.20 -11.17 10.89
CA ILE A 91 6.53 -9.76 10.69
C ILE A 91 7.29 -9.26 11.92
N GLY A 92 8.56 -8.87 11.75
CA GLY A 92 9.36 -8.32 12.86
C GLY A 92 9.09 -6.84 13.12
N HIS A 93 9.47 -6.33 14.29
CA HIS A 93 9.43 -4.90 14.62
C HIS A 93 10.72 -4.47 15.32
N ARG A 94 11.15 -3.21 15.09
CA ARG A 94 12.44 -2.66 15.57
C ARG A 94 12.63 -2.71 17.09
N ASP A 95 11.55 -2.68 17.86
CA ASP A 95 11.60 -2.81 19.32
C ASP A 95 11.82 -4.26 19.79
N GLY A 96 11.88 -5.22 18.85
CA GLY A 96 12.09 -6.66 19.06
C GLY A 96 10.82 -7.46 19.36
N PHE A 97 9.63 -6.87 19.31
CA PHE A 97 8.38 -7.64 19.18
C PHE A 97 8.08 -7.96 17.71
N GLY A 98 6.96 -8.62 17.42
CA GLY A 98 6.51 -8.82 16.05
C GLY A 98 5.02 -9.12 15.96
N PHE A 99 4.60 -9.54 14.78
CA PHE A 99 3.25 -9.97 14.45
C PHE A 99 3.31 -11.24 13.59
N LEU A 100 2.23 -12.03 13.64
CA LEU A 100 2.02 -13.18 12.78
C LEU A 100 0.89 -12.85 11.80
N GLU A 101 1.26 -12.66 10.54
CA GLU A 101 0.34 -12.60 9.40
C GLU A 101 -0.24 -14.00 9.19
N VAL A 102 -1.57 -14.10 9.13
CA VAL A 102 -2.31 -15.37 9.03
C VAL A 102 -3.26 -15.29 7.84
N GLU A 103 -3.08 -16.22 6.90
CA GLU A 103 -3.89 -16.33 5.68
C GLU A 103 -5.39 -16.38 6.02
N GLY A 104 -6.17 -15.43 5.49
CA GLY A 104 -7.60 -15.32 5.74
C GLY A 104 -8.05 -14.63 7.04
N GLU A 105 -7.14 -14.25 7.97
CA GLU A 105 -7.48 -13.35 9.09
C GLU A 105 -7.07 -11.90 8.79
N SER A 106 -8.00 -10.95 8.97
CA SER A 106 -7.76 -9.52 8.69
C SER A 106 -7.06 -8.75 9.82
N LYS A 107 -6.45 -9.45 10.78
CA LYS A 107 -5.69 -8.86 11.90
C LYS A 107 -4.60 -9.79 12.39
N ASP A 108 -3.36 -9.36 12.25
CA ASP A 108 -2.19 -10.13 12.69
C ASP A 108 -2.19 -10.42 14.19
N TRP A 109 -1.64 -11.58 14.56
CA TRP A 109 -1.54 -11.97 15.96
C TRP A 109 -0.23 -11.46 16.57
N PHE A 110 -0.29 -10.85 17.75
CA PHE A 110 0.88 -10.21 18.38
C PHE A 110 1.91 -11.25 18.87
N ILE A 111 3.16 -11.12 18.44
CA ILE A 111 4.30 -11.94 18.90
C ILE A 111 5.10 -11.13 19.94
N ALA A 112 5.09 -11.58 21.19
CA ALA A 112 5.86 -10.95 22.25
C ALA A 112 7.38 -11.13 22.05
N LYS A 113 8.21 -10.15 22.48
CA LYS A 113 9.67 -10.13 22.27
C LYS A 113 10.39 -11.46 22.60
N HIS A 114 10.07 -12.09 23.73
CA HIS A 114 10.67 -13.37 24.12
C HIS A 114 10.30 -14.58 23.22
N GLN A 115 9.29 -14.45 22.35
CA GLN A 115 8.97 -15.41 21.28
C GLN A 115 9.78 -15.09 20.01
N MET A 116 10.02 -13.81 19.72
CA MET A 116 10.83 -13.36 18.56
C MET A 116 12.27 -13.89 18.62
N ASN A 117 12.87 -14.07 19.80
CA ASN A 117 14.18 -14.71 20.00
C ASN A 117 14.29 -16.17 19.46
N MET A 118 13.25 -16.74 18.85
CA MET A 118 13.25 -18.09 18.26
C MET A 118 12.96 -18.08 16.75
N VAL A 119 12.90 -16.89 16.13
CA VAL A 119 12.57 -16.64 14.72
C VAL A 119 13.30 -15.40 14.20
N LEU A 120 13.33 -15.22 12.88
CA LEU A 120 13.67 -13.96 12.24
C LEU A 120 12.48 -13.47 11.39
N HIS A 121 12.42 -12.17 11.06
CA HIS A 121 11.41 -11.65 10.13
C HIS A 121 11.40 -12.47 8.82
N GLY A 122 10.22 -12.80 8.29
CA GLY A 122 10.03 -13.63 7.11
C GLY A 122 9.95 -15.14 7.36
N ASP A 123 10.18 -15.62 8.60
CA ASP A 123 9.98 -17.04 8.92
C ASP A 123 8.50 -17.43 8.76
N ILE A 124 8.25 -18.58 8.13
CA ILE A 124 6.94 -19.23 8.16
C ILE A 124 6.91 -20.17 9.38
N VAL A 125 5.89 -20.04 10.23
CA VAL A 125 5.80 -20.78 11.49
C VAL A 125 4.45 -21.45 11.67
N LEU A 126 4.44 -22.50 12.49
CA LEU A 126 3.23 -22.97 13.17
C LEU A 126 3.16 -22.30 14.55
N ALA A 127 2.09 -21.56 14.78
CA ALA A 127 1.80 -20.89 16.04
C ALA A 127 0.46 -21.36 16.62
N LYS A 128 0.21 -21.00 17.89
CA LYS A 128 -1.08 -21.17 18.56
C LYS A 128 -1.62 -19.84 19.07
N GLY A 129 -2.79 -19.45 18.58
CA GLY A 129 -3.48 -18.23 18.98
C GLY A 129 -4.00 -18.30 20.41
N THR A 130 -3.70 -17.28 21.21
CA THR A 130 -4.16 -17.14 22.60
C THR A 130 -4.93 -15.83 22.75
N LYS A 131 -6.25 -15.90 22.90
CA LYS A 131 -7.10 -14.70 23.00
C LYS A 131 -6.99 -14.07 24.40
N ARG A 132 -6.62 -12.79 24.47
CA ARG A 132 -6.54 -12.03 25.74
C ARG A 132 -7.83 -11.23 25.97
N GLY A 133 -8.60 -11.61 26.98
CA GLY A 133 -9.81 -10.91 27.39
C GLY A 133 -10.94 -10.98 26.34
N SER A 134 -11.85 -10.00 26.37
CA SER A 134 -13.03 -9.93 25.48
C SER A 134 -12.80 -9.08 24.22
N GLY A 135 -11.55 -8.92 23.78
CA GLY A 135 -11.17 -8.09 22.63
C GLY A 135 -10.77 -8.89 21.38
N SER A 136 -10.64 -8.22 20.24
CA SER A 136 -10.16 -8.82 18.97
C SER A 136 -8.62 -8.92 18.88
N LYS A 137 -7.91 -9.00 20.01
CA LYS A 137 -6.45 -9.14 20.04
C LYS A 137 -6.07 -10.59 20.41
N CYS A 138 -5.33 -11.23 19.51
CA CYS A 138 -4.78 -12.57 19.67
C CYS A 138 -3.27 -12.46 19.92
N ASP A 139 -2.74 -13.13 20.93
CA ASP A 139 -1.30 -13.33 21.07
C ASP A 139 -0.90 -14.61 20.33
N ALA A 140 0.13 -14.54 19.47
CA ALA A 140 0.74 -15.70 18.85
C ALA A 140 1.80 -16.33 19.78
N ARG A 141 1.63 -17.62 20.08
CA ARG A 141 2.69 -18.45 20.67
C ARG A 141 3.31 -19.32 19.58
N ILE A 142 4.59 -19.13 19.28
CA ILE A 142 5.31 -19.92 18.29
C ILE A 142 5.52 -21.34 18.84
N ILE A 143 5.27 -22.35 18.01
CA ILE A 143 5.41 -23.78 18.35
C ILE A 143 6.53 -24.43 17.54
N LYS A 144 6.64 -24.13 16.23
CA LYS A 144 7.69 -24.65 15.35
C LYS A 144 7.92 -23.70 14.18
N VAL A 145 9.17 -23.50 13.77
CA VAL A 145 9.51 -22.86 12.48
C VAL A 145 9.44 -23.91 11.37
N LEU A 146 8.73 -23.60 10.29
CA LEU A 146 8.69 -24.45 9.09
C LEU A 146 9.91 -24.15 8.22
N THR A 147 10.54 -25.18 7.65
CA THR A 147 11.74 -25.00 6.83
C THR A 147 11.33 -24.55 5.43
N ASN A 148 11.44 -23.25 5.17
CA ASN A 148 11.38 -22.67 3.84
C ASN A 148 12.79 -22.26 3.38
N GLU A 149 13.02 -22.10 2.07
CA GLU A 149 14.17 -21.33 1.63
C GLU A 149 13.91 -19.84 1.87
N ARG A 150 14.83 -19.22 2.62
CA ARG A 150 14.80 -17.82 3.02
C ARG A 150 15.73 -17.03 2.09
N ALA A 151 15.29 -15.85 1.67
CA ALA A 151 16.15 -14.89 0.97
C ALA A 151 17.40 -14.55 1.83
N PRO A 152 18.62 -14.53 1.26
CA PRO A 152 19.81 -14.16 2.02
C PRO A 152 19.70 -12.72 2.58
N VAL A 153 19.99 -12.57 3.88
CA VAL A 153 19.85 -11.30 4.62
C VAL A 153 21.01 -10.37 4.27
N VAL A 154 20.72 -9.09 4.02
CA VAL A 154 21.75 -8.04 3.89
C VAL A 154 22.06 -7.43 5.24
N GLY A 155 23.34 -7.17 5.49
CA GLY A 155 23.80 -6.55 6.73
C GLY A 155 25.26 -6.13 6.69
N ARG A 156 25.66 -5.34 7.68
CA ARG A 156 27.05 -4.90 7.86
C ARG A 156 27.83 -5.92 8.68
N TYR A 157 28.99 -6.32 8.17
CA TYR A 157 29.89 -7.29 8.79
C TYR A 157 30.81 -6.60 9.80
N PHE A 158 30.74 -7.02 11.06
CA PHE A 158 31.58 -6.53 12.14
C PHE A 158 32.42 -7.66 12.73
N VAL A 159 33.54 -7.27 13.34
CA VAL A 159 34.42 -8.19 14.08
C VAL A 159 34.71 -7.53 15.42
N GLU A 160 34.14 -8.08 16.49
CA GLU A 160 34.28 -7.59 17.86
C GLU A 160 34.88 -8.67 18.73
N HIS A 161 35.95 -8.36 19.48
CA HIS A 161 36.65 -9.29 20.36
C HIS A 161 37.06 -10.64 19.72
N GLY A 162 37.20 -10.68 18.38
CA GLY A 162 37.52 -11.89 17.61
C GLY A 162 36.30 -12.73 17.17
N ILE A 163 35.08 -12.28 17.47
CA ILE A 163 33.82 -12.86 16.98
C ILE A 163 33.36 -12.07 15.76
N ALA A 164 33.05 -12.76 14.67
CA ALA A 164 32.44 -12.15 13.49
C ALA A 164 30.90 -12.20 13.57
N VAL A 165 30.27 -11.06 13.34
CA VAL A 165 28.80 -10.91 13.36
C VAL A 165 28.35 -10.07 12.16
N VAL A 166 27.10 -10.26 11.73
CA VAL A 166 26.44 -9.40 10.77
C VAL A 166 25.19 -8.81 11.40
N VAL A 167 25.12 -7.48 11.47
CA VAL A 167 23.93 -6.74 11.88
C VAL A 167 23.12 -6.48 10.62
N ALA A 168 21.85 -6.88 10.60
CA ALA A 168 20.99 -6.75 9.43
C ALA A 168 20.59 -5.29 9.15
N GLU A 169 20.55 -4.89 7.88
CA GLU A 169 20.05 -3.57 7.45
C GLU A 169 18.53 -3.44 7.59
N ASP A 170 17.81 -4.57 7.63
CA ASP A 170 16.37 -4.59 7.93
C ASP A 170 16.16 -4.48 9.46
N PRO A 171 15.62 -3.36 9.98
CA PRO A 171 15.41 -3.18 11.42
C PRO A 171 14.33 -4.11 12.01
N ARG A 172 13.61 -4.88 11.18
CA ARG A 172 12.71 -5.96 11.63
C ARG A 172 13.50 -7.19 12.11
N ILE A 173 14.80 -7.28 11.82
CA ILE A 173 15.72 -8.35 12.24
C ILE A 173 16.63 -7.83 13.36
N THR A 174 16.11 -7.79 14.59
CA THR A 174 16.81 -7.24 15.77
C THR A 174 17.78 -8.24 16.44
N GLN A 175 18.43 -9.10 15.66
CA GLN A 175 19.29 -10.20 16.15
C GLN A 175 20.53 -10.31 15.28
N ASP A 176 21.71 -10.20 15.90
CA ASP A 176 22.99 -10.33 15.18
C ASP A 176 23.16 -11.74 14.62
N ILE A 177 23.56 -11.85 13.36
CA ILE A 177 23.80 -13.14 12.70
C ILE A 177 25.28 -13.50 12.92
N MET A 178 25.52 -14.56 13.68
CA MET A 178 26.87 -15.05 13.97
C MET A 178 27.50 -15.64 12.71
N ILE A 179 28.72 -15.24 12.36
CA ILE A 179 29.49 -15.83 11.27
C ILE A 179 30.61 -16.69 11.87
N LEU A 180 30.58 -18.00 11.60
CA LEU A 180 31.62 -18.91 12.08
C LEU A 180 32.87 -18.84 11.19
N PRO A 181 34.10 -18.94 11.73
CA PRO A 181 35.33 -18.90 10.93
C PRO A 181 35.32 -19.85 9.72
N GLY A 182 35.81 -19.38 8.58
CA GLY A 182 35.70 -20.05 7.28
C GLY A 182 34.38 -19.77 6.53
N ASN A 183 33.51 -18.89 7.03
CA ASN A 183 32.23 -18.53 6.42
C ASN A 183 32.08 -17.01 6.15
N GLU A 184 33.13 -16.24 6.39
CA GLU A 184 33.24 -14.80 6.15
C GLU A 184 33.41 -14.42 4.67
N ASN A 185 33.75 -15.36 3.78
CA ASN A 185 33.90 -15.15 2.33
C ASN A 185 34.85 -13.98 1.94
N GLY A 186 35.82 -13.65 2.80
CA GLY A 186 36.75 -12.52 2.60
C GLY A 186 36.22 -11.14 3.03
N ALA A 187 35.02 -11.06 3.63
CA ALA A 187 34.44 -9.83 4.16
C ALA A 187 35.35 -9.15 5.20
N ARG A 188 35.37 -7.82 5.18
CA ARG A 188 36.13 -6.97 6.12
C ARG A 188 35.19 -6.20 7.03
N HIS A 189 35.71 -5.79 8.18
CA HIS A 189 34.98 -4.99 9.15
C HIS A 189 34.34 -3.74 8.50
N ASN A 190 33.06 -3.49 8.81
CA ASN A 190 32.19 -2.43 8.27
C ASN A 190 31.80 -2.54 6.78
N GLN A 191 32.13 -3.64 6.09
CA GLN A 191 31.62 -3.90 4.73
C GLN A 191 30.17 -4.40 4.76
N MET A 192 29.43 -4.07 3.70
CA MET A 192 28.10 -4.63 3.44
C MET A 192 28.23 -6.03 2.84
N VAL A 193 27.48 -6.98 3.39
CA VAL A 193 27.51 -8.39 2.98
C VAL A 193 26.11 -8.96 2.83
N GLN A 194 26.01 -10.02 2.03
CA GLN A 194 24.82 -10.85 1.94
C GLN A 194 25.07 -12.20 2.61
N VAL A 195 24.13 -12.64 3.47
CA VAL A 195 24.29 -13.80 4.37
C VAL A 195 23.17 -14.81 4.20
N LYS A 196 23.49 -16.04 3.81
CA LYS A 196 22.54 -17.16 3.87
C LYS A 196 22.55 -17.73 5.29
N ILE A 197 21.39 -17.74 5.95
CA ILE A 197 21.22 -18.34 7.28
C ILE A 197 21.45 -19.85 7.16
N THR A 198 22.39 -20.38 7.94
CA THR A 198 22.72 -21.81 8.02
C THR A 198 22.08 -22.48 9.24
N GLN A 199 21.82 -21.71 10.30
CA GLN A 199 21.08 -22.16 11.48
C GLN A 199 20.16 -21.03 11.97
N ASN A 200 18.85 -21.30 12.03
CA ASN A 200 17.87 -20.38 12.60
C ASN A 200 18.15 -20.13 14.10
N PRO A 201 17.76 -18.96 14.65
CA PRO A 201 17.95 -18.66 16.05
C PRO A 201 17.12 -19.60 16.94
N SER A 202 17.52 -19.68 18.20
CA SER A 202 16.81 -20.40 19.24
C SER A 202 16.80 -19.58 20.52
N ARG A 203 15.96 -19.97 21.49
CA ARG A 203 15.78 -19.25 22.76
C ARG A 203 17.09 -18.87 23.49
N ASN A 204 18.17 -19.60 23.27
CA ASN A 204 19.47 -19.41 23.93
C ASN A 204 20.63 -19.14 22.94
N MET A 205 20.39 -19.02 21.64
CA MET A 205 21.42 -18.82 20.61
C MET A 205 20.91 -17.95 19.47
N ASN A 206 21.69 -16.95 19.06
CA ASN A 206 21.44 -16.17 17.85
C ASN A 206 21.45 -17.05 16.58
N ALA A 207 21.02 -16.48 15.46
CA ALA A 207 21.15 -17.11 14.15
C ALA A 207 22.64 -17.31 13.80
N VAL A 208 22.94 -18.37 13.04
CA VAL A 208 24.25 -18.57 12.40
C VAL A 208 24.08 -18.46 10.90
N GLY A 209 24.99 -17.75 10.25
CA GLY A 209 24.99 -17.57 8.80
C GLY A 209 26.35 -17.83 8.16
N LYS A 210 26.31 -17.88 6.82
CA LYS A 210 27.48 -17.81 5.96
C LYS A 210 27.34 -16.62 5.01
N VAL A 211 28.39 -15.81 4.89
CA VAL A 211 28.49 -14.79 3.84
C VAL A 211 28.51 -15.51 2.49
N VAL A 212 27.58 -15.13 1.60
CA VAL A 212 27.50 -15.64 0.22
C VAL A 212 28.07 -14.63 -0.77
N ASP A 213 28.00 -13.33 -0.46
CA ASP A 213 28.48 -12.24 -1.30
C ASP A 213 28.93 -11.03 -0.44
N VAL A 214 29.85 -10.23 -0.96
CA VAL A 214 30.41 -9.03 -0.31
C VAL A 214 30.13 -7.84 -1.23
N LEU A 215 29.08 -7.08 -0.90
CA LEU A 215 28.53 -6.04 -1.77
C LEU A 215 29.46 -4.81 -1.86
N GLY A 216 30.26 -4.54 -0.82
CA GLY A 216 31.29 -3.49 -0.82
C GLY A 216 31.33 -2.69 0.48
N GLU A 217 31.79 -1.44 0.39
CA GLU A 217 31.78 -0.51 1.52
C GLU A 217 30.36 0.02 1.75
N HIS A 218 29.92 0.13 3.02
CA HIS A 218 28.56 0.58 3.38
C HIS A 218 28.16 1.95 2.80
N LEU A 219 29.13 2.84 2.57
CA LEU A 219 28.91 4.20 2.03
C LEU A 219 29.38 4.33 0.56
N ALA A 220 29.40 3.23 -0.21
CA ALA A 220 29.62 3.28 -1.65
C ALA A 220 28.35 3.75 -2.39
N PRO A 221 28.42 4.68 -3.36
CA PRO A 221 27.24 5.14 -4.09
C PRO A 221 26.54 4.00 -4.85
N GLY A 222 25.23 3.85 -4.67
CA GLY A 222 24.44 2.72 -5.18
C GLY A 222 24.21 1.61 -4.15
N MET A 223 24.90 1.63 -3.00
CA MET A 223 24.71 0.65 -1.94
C MET A 223 23.29 0.71 -1.36
N GLU A 224 22.71 1.90 -1.27
CA GLU A 224 21.33 2.12 -0.87
C GLU A 224 20.32 1.39 -1.77
N ILE A 225 20.58 1.32 -3.08
CA ILE A 225 19.76 0.59 -4.06
C ILE A 225 19.98 -0.92 -3.91
N GLU A 226 21.23 -1.38 -3.79
CA GLU A 226 21.55 -2.80 -3.60
C GLU A 226 20.97 -3.37 -2.29
N VAL A 227 20.92 -2.56 -1.22
CA VAL A 227 20.25 -2.88 0.05
C VAL A 227 18.74 -2.93 -0.14
N ALA A 228 18.12 -1.89 -0.71
CA ALA A 228 16.67 -1.84 -0.91
C ALA A 228 16.15 -2.98 -1.81
N LEU A 229 16.86 -3.31 -2.89
CA LEU A 229 16.54 -4.42 -3.79
C LEU A 229 16.38 -5.76 -3.05
N ARG A 230 17.22 -6.00 -2.04
CA ARG A 230 17.27 -7.25 -1.27
C ARG A 230 16.37 -7.20 -0.02
N ASN A 231 16.25 -6.06 0.66
CA ASN A 231 15.34 -5.86 1.80
C ASN A 231 13.85 -6.04 1.44
N HIS A 232 13.50 -5.83 0.17
CA HIS A 232 12.13 -5.90 -0.35
C HIS A 232 11.87 -7.09 -1.27
N ASP A 233 12.82 -8.02 -1.46
CA ASP A 233 12.73 -9.14 -2.40
C ASP A 233 12.31 -8.70 -3.84
N ILE A 234 13.00 -7.70 -4.41
CA ILE A 234 12.75 -7.20 -5.76
C ILE A 234 13.59 -7.99 -6.80
N PRO A 235 12.98 -8.64 -7.80
CA PRO A 235 13.71 -9.33 -8.86
C PRO A 235 14.45 -8.32 -9.75
N HIS A 236 15.77 -8.44 -9.80
CA HIS A 236 16.66 -7.57 -10.57
C HIS A 236 17.51 -8.35 -11.58
N VAL A 237 18.11 -9.47 -11.16
CA VAL A 237 18.82 -10.44 -12.02
C VAL A 237 17.84 -11.08 -13.03
N TRP A 238 18.27 -11.30 -14.28
CA TRP A 238 17.49 -12.02 -15.28
C TRP A 238 17.74 -13.53 -15.21
N PRO A 239 16.71 -14.38 -15.31
CA PRO A 239 16.89 -15.82 -15.49
C PRO A 239 17.53 -16.15 -16.86
N GLU A 240 18.37 -17.19 -16.92
CA GLU A 240 18.97 -17.70 -18.16
C GLU A 240 17.91 -18.06 -19.22
N GLU A 241 16.74 -18.61 -18.81
CA GLU A 241 15.59 -18.84 -19.70
C GLU A 241 15.08 -17.56 -20.39
N VAL A 242 15.18 -16.40 -19.72
CA VAL A 242 14.73 -15.10 -20.25
C VAL A 242 15.79 -14.53 -21.19
N GLU A 243 17.07 -14.60 -20.81
CA GLU A 243 18.18 -14.15 -21.65
C GLU A 243 18.23 -14.93 -22.98
N ALA A 244 18.09 -16.26 -22.90
CA ALA A 244 17.99 -17.13 -24.08
C ALA A 244 16.75 -16.80 -24.94
N GLN A 245 15.60 -16.50 -24.33
CA GLN A 245 14.40 -16.12 -25.09
C GLN A 245 14.60 -14.80 -25.87
N VAL A 246 15.23 -13.78 -25.27
CA VAL A 246 15.41 -12.48 -25.92
C VAL A 246 16.62 -12.41 -26.87
N ALA A 247 17.57 -13.34 -26.78
CA ALA A 247 18.75 -13.39 -27.66
C ALA A 247 18.41 -13.62 -29.14
N HIS A 248 17.19 -14.05 -29.45
CA HIS A 248 16.68 -14.25 -30.80
C HIS A 248 15.95 -13.03 -31.40
N LEU A 249 15.75 -11.95 -30.64
CA LEU A 249 15.00 -10.78 -31.09
C LEU A 249 15.86 -9.81 -31.91
N GLY A 250 15.33 -9.36 -33.05
CA GLY A 250 15.93 -8.32 -33.87
C GLY A 250 15.68 -6.89 -33.36
N GLU A 251 16.32 -5.91 -34.01
CA GLU A 251 16.15 -4.46 -33.73
C GLU A 251 14.86 -3.86 -34.34
N PHE A 252 14.34 -4.51 -35.39
CA PHE A 252 13.22 -4.07 -36.20
C PHE A 252 12.08 -5.10 -36.21
N VAL A 253 10.86 -4.61 -36.39
CA VAL A 253 9.65 -5.43 -36.56
C VAL A 253 9.74 -6.26 -37.84
N GLU A 254 9.54 -7.58 -37.78
CA GLU A 254 9.57 -8.45 -38.95
C GLU A 254 8.37 -8.18 -39.89
N GLU A 255 8.58 -8.28 -41.20
CA GLU A 255 7.54 -8.04 -42.22
C GLU A 255 6.34 -9.02 -42.12
N ALA A 256 6.50 -10.14 -41.40
CA ALA A 256 5.41 -11.06 -41.06
C ALA A 256 4.45 -10.47 -40.02
N ASP A 257 4.96 -9.85 -38.96
CA ASP A 257 4.16 -9.31 -37.85
C ASP A 257 3.40 -8.03 -38.22
N LYS A 258 3.78 -7.40 -39.33
CA LYS A 258 3.07 -6.26 -39.94
C LYS A 258 1.78 -6.68 -40.63
N GLN A 259 1.61 -7.95 -41.00
CA GLN A 259 0.47 -8.40 -41.80
C GLN A 259 -0.85 -8.39 -41.00
N GLY A 260 -1.95 -8.00 -41.67
CA GLY A 260 -3.29 -7.96 -41.09
C GLY A 260 -3.57 -6.80 -40.11
N ARG A 261 -2.56 -5.98 -39.79
CA ARG A 261 -2.68 -4.80 -38.92
C ARG A 261 -3.17 -3.56 -39.69
N VAL A 262 -3.77 -2.61 -38.98
CA VAL A 262 -4.12 -1.30 -39.55
C VAL A 262 -2.84 -0.46 -39.74
N ASP A 263 -2.61 0.06 -40.95
CA ASP A 263 -1.48 0.96 -41.20
C ASP A 263 -1.80 2.39 -40.73
N LEU A 264 -1.00 2.91 -39.80
CA LEU A 264 -1.03 4.27 -39.29
C LEU A 264 0.33 4.96 -39.45
N ARG A 265 1.22 4.46 -40.31
CA ARG A 265 2.57 5.03 -40.48
C ARG A 265 2.60 6.44 -41.07
N ASP A 266 1.57 6.80 -41.84
CA ASP A 266 1.34 8.17 -42.35
C ASP A 266 0.58 9.07 -41.35
N LEU A 267 0.14 8.55 -40.20
CA LEU A 267 -0.57 9.33 -39.18
C LEU A 267 0.47 10.09 -38.32
N PRO A 268 0.34 11.42 -38.09
CA PRO A 268 1.32 12.23 -37.32
C PRO A 268 1.37 11.96 -35.79
N LEU A 269 1.45 10.69 -35.39
CA LEU A 269 1.65 10.24 -34.02
C LEU A 269 3.01 10.70 -33.47
N VAL A 270 3.01 11.23 -32.25
CA VAL A 270 4.21 11.68 -31.52
C VAL A 270 4.24 11.10 -30.10
N THR A 271 5.43 10.86 -29.55
CA THR A 271 5.62 10.55 -28.12
C THR A 271 6.03 11.83 -27.38
N ILE A 272 5.60 12.00 -26.13
CA ILE A 272 5.83 13.21 -25.33
C ILE A 272 6.21 12.79 -23.91
N ASP A 273 7.51 12.78 -23.62
CA ASP A 273 8.05 12.10 -22.45
C ASP A 273 8.93 13.00 -21.57
N GLY A 274 9.44 12.45 -20.47
CA GLY A 274 10.56 13.06 -19.73
C GLY A 274 11.87 12.96 -20.52
N GLU A 275 12.78 13.92 -20.34
CA GLU A 275 14.07 13.98 -21.03
C GLU A 275 14.85 12.65 -20.95
N ASP A 276 14.86 12.01 -19.78
CA ASP A 276 15.60 10.78 -19.48
C ASP A 276 14.90 9.47 -19.88
N ALA A 277 13.61 9.51 -20.25
CA ALA A 277 12.84 8.33 -20.64
C ALA A 277 13.35 7.68 -21.94
N ARG A 278 13.25 6.35 -22.04
CA ARG A 278 13.68 5.53 -23.21
C ARG A 278 12.66 4.45 -23.60
N ASP A 279 11.74 4.17 -22.69
CA ASP A 279 10.64 3.21 -22.68
C ASP A 279 9.33 3.92 -23.04
N PHE A 280 9.18 4.32 -24.31
CA PHE A 280 8.04 5.08 -24.81
C PHE A 280 6.82 4.17 -24.99
N ASP A 281 6.01 4.05 -23.94
CA ASP A 281 4.77 3.25 -23.89
C ASP A 281 3.69 3.77 -24.87
N ASP A 282 3.54 5.09 -24.99
CA ASP A 282 2.40 5.73 -25.66
C ASP A 282 2.77 6.81 -26.70
N ALA A 283 1.91 6.92 -27.71
CA ALA A 283 1.96 7.96 -28.74
C ALA A 283 0.56 8.53 -29.01
N VAL A 284 0.48 9.84 -29.22
CA VAL A 284 -0.78 10.58 -29.35
C VAL A 284 -0.90 11.33 -30.68
N TYR A 285 -2.12 11.41 -31.19
CA TYR A 285 -2.53 12.28 -32.30
C TYR A 285 -4.03 12.59 -32.18
N CYS A 286 -4.47 13.80 -32.54
CA CYS A 286 -5.89 14.09 -32.67
C CYS A 286 -6.20 15.01 -33.86
N GLU A 287 -7.44 14.96 -34.34
CA GLU A 287 -7.97 15.84 -35.39
C GLU A 287 -9.30 16.47 -34.94
N PRO A 288 -9.61 17.71 -35.35
CA PRO A 288 -10.94 18.29 -35.17
C PRO A 288 -11.95 17.68 -36.14
N LYS A 289 -13.11 17.27 -35.63
CA LYS A 289 -14.18 16.68 -36.45
C LYS A 289 -15.04 17.76 -37.10
N LYS A 290 -15.44 17.55 -38.35
CA LYS A 290 -16.39 18.42 -39.10
C LYS A 290 -17.74 18.63 -38.38
N SER A 291 -18.12 17.73 -37.46
CA SER A 291 -19.31 17.82 -36.60
C SER A 291 -19.12 18.66 -35.32
N GLY A 292 -17.94 19.23 -35.11
CA GLY A 292 -17.46 19.65 -33.78
C GLY A 292 -16.97 18.47 -32.93
N GLY A 293 -16.15 18.79 -31.94
CA GLY A 293 -15.39 17.82 -31.15
C GLY A 293 -14.15 17.30 -31.89
N TRP A 294 -13.53 16.25 -31.37
CA TRP A 294 -12.27 15.68 -31.87
C TRP A 294 -12.39 14.17 -32.10
N ARG A 295 -11.49 13.63 -32.91
CA ARG A 295 -11.10 12.22 -32.87
C ARG A 295 -9.67 12.16 -32.33
N LEU A 296 -9.46 11.30 -31.34
CA LEU A 296 -8.18 11.08 -30.65
C LEU A 296 -7.73 9.65 -30.94
N TRP A 297 -6.45 9.48 -31.26
CA TRP A 297 -5.77 8.19 -31.26
C TRP A 297 -4.75 8.18 -30.13
N VAL A 298 -4.83 7.14 -29.31
CA VAL A 298 -3.79 6.75 -28.35
C VAL A 298 -3.27 5.39 -28.80
N ALA A 299 -2.06 5.37 -29.36
CA ALA A 299 -1.37 4.17 -29.78
C ALA A 299 -0.43 3.73 -28.66
N ILE A 300 -0.59 2.50 -28.16
CA ILE A 300 0.21 1.94 -27.07
C ILE A 300 1.07 0.81 -27.59
N ALA A 301 2.31 0.70 -27.11
CA ALA A 301 3.25 -0.40 -27.37
C ALA A 301 2.57 -1.78 -27.32
N ASP A 302 2.67 -2.57 -28.40
CA ASP A 302 2.10 -3.93 -28.46
C ASP A 302 2.98 -4.96 -27.75
N VAL A 303 3.05 -4.85 -26.42
CA VAL A 303 3.87 -5.74 -25.57
C VAL A 303 3.29 -7.16 -25.54
N SER A 304 1.98 -7.36 -25.69
CA SER A 304 1.37 -8.69 -25.59
C SER A 304 1.68 -9.59 -26.78
N HIS A 305 2.00 -9.00 -27.93
CA HIS A 305 2.55 -9.69 -29.09
C HIS A 305 3.91 -10.36 -28.75
N TYR A 306 4.86 -9.61 -28.17
CA TYR A 306 6.20 -10.13 -27.83
C TYR A 306 6.23 -11.00 -26.57
N VAL A 307 5.42 -10.66 -25.56
CA VAL A 307 5.37 -11.37 -24.27
C VAL A 307 4.23 -12.38 -24.28
N GLY A 308 4.45 -13.51 -24.95
CA GLY A 308 3.48 -14.61 -25.03
C GLY A 308 3.22 -15.30 -23.68
N MET A 309 2.00 -15.82 -23.48
CA MET A 309 1.63 -16.56 -22.27
C MET A 309 2.50 -17.81 -22.07
N ASN A 310 2.71 -18.21 -20.81
CA ASN A 310 3.55 -19.35 -20.38
C ASN A 310 5.06 -19.27 -20.74
N THR A 311 5.51 -18.22 -21.42
CA THR A 311 6.94 -18.00 -21.74
C THR A 311 7.76 -17.59 -20.51
N PRO A 312 9.10 -17.79 -20.50
CA PRO A 312 9.99 -17.24 -19.49
C PRO A 312 9.80 -15.74 -19.23
N LEU A 313 9.74 -14.92 -20.29
CA LEU A 313 9.45 -13.48 -20.20
C LEU A 313 8.18 -13.19 -19.42
N ASN A 314 7.10 -13.96 -19.66
CA ASN A 314 5.84 -13.77 -18.95
C ASN A 314 5.92 -14.17 -17.47
N LYS A 315 6.62 -15.26 -17.13
CA LYS A 315 6.84 -15.67 -15.73
C LYS A 315 7.58 -14.57 -14.95
N GLU A 316 8.63 -14.01 -15.56
CA GLU A 316 9.46 -12.97 -14.94
C GLU A 316 8.71 -11.62 -14.85
N ALA A 317 7.94 -11.25 -15.88
CA ALA A 317 7.09 -10.06 -15.85
C ALA A 317 5.99 -10.14 -14.77
N ILE A 318 5.42 -11.33 -14.53
CA ILE A 318 4.53 -11.61 -13.38
C ILE A 318 5.28 -11.42 -12.05
N LEU A 319 6.48 -11.99 -11.92
CA LEU A 319 7.27 -11.96 -10.68
C LEU A 319 7.72 -10.53 -10.30
N ARG A 320 8.03 -9.70 -11.30
CA ARG A 320 8.34 -8.27 -11.13
C ARG A 320 7.07 -7.45 -10.89
N GLY A 321 6.02 -7.67 -11.69
CA GLY A 321 4.72 -7.01 -11.67
C GLY A 321 4.71 -5.58 -12.21
N ASN A 322 5.80 -4.83 -11.99
CA ASN A 322 6.03 -3.50 -12.55
C ASN A 322 7.54 -3.19 -12.59
N SER A 323 7.93 -2.16 -13.35
CA SER A 323 9.26 -1.57 -13.27
C SER A 323 9.42 -0.81 -11.95
N VAL A 324 10.64 -0.76 -11.41
CA VAL A 324 10.99 0.02 -10.20
C VAL A 324 11.95 1.14 -10.60
N TYR A 325 11.60 2.38 -10.26
CA TYR A 325 12.33 3.59 -10.65
C TYR A 325 13.06 4.17 -9.44
N PHE A 326 14.30 3.74 -9.21
CA PHE A 326 15.19 4.39 -8.25
C PHE A 326 15.83 5.63 -8.89
N PRO A 327 16.36 6.58 -8.09
CA PRO A 327 17.21 7.65 -8.61
C PRO A 327 18.39 7.07 -9.41
N GLU A 328 18.69 7.67 -10.57
CA GLU A 328 19.62 7.20 -11.62
C GLU A 328 19.41 5.78 -12.20
N GLN A 329 18.65 4.88 -11.56
CA GLN A 329 18.61 3.46 -11.89
C GLN A 329 17.18 2.89 -11.98
N VAL A 330 16.80 2.46 -13.18
CA VAL A 330 15.55 1.71 -13.42
C VAL A 330 15.81 0.21 -13.41
N ILE A 331 14.99 -0.53 -12.67
CA ILE A 331 14.88 -1.99 -12.68
C ILE A 331 13.64 -2.32 -13.51
N PRO A 332 13.76 -2.60 -14.81
CA PRO A 332 12.58 -2.71 -15.67
C PRO A 332 11.88 -4.06 -15.50
N MET A 333 10.56 -4.06 -15.73
CA MET A 333 9.73 -5.27 -15.79
C MET A 333 10.14 -6.20 -16.95
N LEU A 334 10.65 -5.63 -18.05
CA LEU A 334 11.03 -6.34 -19.28
C LEU A 334 12.47 -6.01 -19.71
N PRO A 335 13.22 -6.98 -20.28
CA PRO A 335 14.58 -6.75 -20.77
C PRO A 335 14.70 -5.60 -21.78
N LYS A 336 15.82 -4.86 -21.73
CA LYS A 336 16.03 -3.59 -22.46
C LYS A 336 15.83 -3.67 -23.98
N VAL A 337 16.07 -4.83 -24.60
CA VAL A 337 15.81 -5.07 -26.04
C VAL A 337 14.32 -5.00 -26.40
N LEU A 338 13.42 -5.34 -25.46
CA LEU A 338 11.99 -5.08 -25.59
C LEU A 338 11.66 -3.67 -25.12
N SER A 339 11.96 -3.35 -23.86
CA SER A 339 11.47 -2.13 -23.19
C SER A 339 11.98 -0.83 -23.80
N ASN A 340 13.22 -0.77 -24.29
CA ASN A 340 13.77 0.39 -25.00
C ASN A 340 13.81 0.19 -26.53
N GLY A 341 13.64 -1.05 -27.00
CA GLY A 341 13.85 -1.44 -28.41
C GLY A 341 12.54 -1.69 -29.16
N LEU A 342 12.09 -2.94 -29.21
CA LEU A 342 10.96 -3.40 -30.03
C LEU A 342 9.58 -2.93 -29.53
N CYS A 343 9.40 -2.74 -28.22
CA CYS A 343 8.14 -2.24 -27.66
C CYS A 343 8.09 -0.70 -27.63
N SER A 344 9.21 -0.04 -27.31
CA SER A 344 9.29 1.42 -27.27
C SER A 344 8.93 2.03 -28.62
N LEU A 345 8.01 3.00 -28.63
CA LEU A 345 7.47 3.70 -29.80
C LEU A 345 8.45 4.74 -30.37
N ASN A 346 9.69 4.28 -30.59
CA ASN A 346 10.83 5.07 -31.04
C ASN A 346 10.56 5.89 -32.32
N PRO A 347 11.16 7.08 -32.46
CA PRO A 347 10.91 7.96 -33.60
C PRO A 347 11.49 7.40 -34.90
N LYS A 348 10.77 7.61 -36.00
CA LYS A 348 11.16 7.30 -37.39
C LYS A 348 11.38 5.81 -37.69
N VAL A 349 10.91 4.91 -36.84
CA VAL A 349 10.94 3.45 -37.06
C VAL A 349 9.56 2.83 -36.94
N ASP A 350 9.31 1.78 -37.74
CA ASP A 350 8.07 1.01 -37.68
C ASP A 350 7.95 0.29 -36.33
N ARG A 351 6.79 0.44 -35.68
CA ARG A 351 6.47 -0.19 -34.39
C ARG A 351 5.05 -0.75 -34.34
N LEU A 352 4.90 -1.88 -33.66
CA LEU A 352 3.61 -2.54 -33.43
C LEU A 352 2.89 -1.87 -32.25
N CYS A 353 1.61 -1.57 -32.43
CA CYS A 353 0.80 -0.93 -31.38
C CYS A 353 -0.62 -1.50 -31.29
N MET A 354 -1.18 -1.41 -30.09
CA MET A 354 -2.61 -1.56 -29.81
C MET A 354 -3.21 -0.16 -29.66
N VAL A 355 -4.22 0.15 -30.47
CA VAL A 355 -4.69 1.54 -30.64
C VAL A 355 -6.09 1.72 -30.10
N ALA A 356 -6.27 2.70 -29.22
CA ALA A 356 -7.57 3.25 -28.85
C ALA A 356 -7.89 4.47 -29.73
N GLU A 357 -8.74 4.28 -30.76
CA GLU A 357 -9.35 5.43 -31.47
C GLU A 357 -10.65 5.81 -30.74
N MET A 358 -10.72 7.07 -30.34
CA MET A 358 -11.79 7.63 -29.52
C MET A 358 -12.39 8.87 -30.19
N THR A 359 -13.67 9.12 -29.94
CA THR A 359 -14.33 10.38 -30.32
C THR A 359 -14.73 11.16 -29.09
N VAL A 360 -14.36 12.45 -29.07
CA VAL A 360 -14.55 13.37 -27.95
C VAL A 360 -15.48 14.48 -28.42
N SER A 361 -16.52 14.80 -27.65
CA SER A 361 -17.40 15.94 -27.96
C SER A 361 -16.70 17.28 -27.69
N SER A 362 -17.23 18.38 -28.24
CA SER A 362 -16.77 19.74 -27.93
C SER A 362 -16.85 20.10 -26.43
N ALA A 363 -17.61 19.35 -25.64
CA ALA A 363 -17.73 19.47 -24.19
C ALA A 363 -16.86 18.44 -23.42
N GLY A 364 -15.82 17.88 -24.05
CA GLY A 364 -14.86 16.98 -23.41
C GLY A 364 -15.42 15.61 -23.00
N LYS A 365 -16.53 15.15 -23.58
CA LYS A 365 -17.16 13.87 -23.22
C LYS A 365 -16.89 12.81 -24.29
N LEU A 366 -16.38 11.65 -23.86
CA LEU A 366 -16.17 10.47 -24.68
C LEU A 366 -17.51 10.00 -25.29
N SER A 367 -17.65 10.09 -26.61
CA SER A 367 -18.86 9.74 -27.37
C SER A 367 -18.81 8.38 -28.06
N GLY A 368 -17.63 7.76 -28.14
CA GLY A 368 -17.44 6.44 -28.73
C GLY A 368 -15.96 6.08 -28.82
N TYR A 369 -15.65 4.79 -28.92
CA TYR A 369 -14.30 4.24 -28.96
C TYR A 369 -14.25 2.96 -29.82
N LYS A 370 -13.06 2.61 -30.33
CA LYS A 370 -12.72 1.28 -30.88
C LYS A 370 -11.27 0.93 -30.55
N PHE A 371 -11.00 -0.37 -30.45
CA PHE A 371 -9.66 -0.94 -30.25
C PHE A 371 -9.28 -1.83 -31.43
N TYR A 372 -8.01 -1.79 -31.85
CA TYR A 372 -7.48 -2.60 -32.96
C TYR A 372 -5.95 -2.68 -32.93
N GLU A 373 -5.39 -3.75 -33.52
CA GLU A 373 -3.95 -3.86 -33.77
C GLU A 373 -3.53 -3.02 -34.98
N ALA A 374 -2.41 -2.31 -34.85
CA ALA A 374 -1.88 -1.42 -35.87
C ALA A 374 -0.35 -1.48 -35.97
N ILE A 375 0.16 -0.88 -37.03
CA ILE A 375 1.57 -0.50 -37.22
C ILE A 375 1.64 1.02 -37.33
N MET A 376 2.60 1.63 -36.65
CA MET A 376 2.81 3.09 -36.64
C MET A 376 4.27 3.45 -36.85
N ASN A 377 4.54 4.72 -37.15
CA ASN A 377 5.87 5.29 -37.24
C ASN A 377 5.87 6.66 -36.53
N SER A 378 6.56 6.78 -35.40
CA SER A 378 6.50 7.99 -34.57
C SER A 378 7.22 9.16 -35.27
N HIS A 379 6.48 10.21 -35.60
CA HIS A 379 6.99 11.34 -36.39
C HIS A 379 7.98 12.21 -35.61
N ALA A 380 7.81 12.29 -34.28
CA ALA A 380 8.70 12.98 -33.38
C ALA A 380 8.67 12.37 -31.96
N ARG A 381 9.85 12.22 -31.35
CA ARG A 381 10.01 12.08 -29.90
C ARG A 381 10.20 13.48 -29.34
N LEU A 382 9.23 13.93 -28.55
CA LEU A 382 9.22 15.24 -27.90
C LEU A 382 9.45 15.09 -26.39
N THR A 383 9.62 16.20 -25.68
CA THR A 383 9.58 16.21 -24.21
C THR A 383 8.50 17.14 -23.69
N TYR A 384 8.03 16.91 -22.47
CA TYR A 384 7.09 17.81 -21.80
C TYR A 384 7.58 19.27 -21.77
N THR A 385 8.90 19.47 -21.62
CA THR A 385 9.55 20.79 -21.68
C THR A 385 9.41 21.42 -23.06
N LYS A 386 9.80 20.70 -24.13
CA LYS A 386 9.69 21.20 -25.52
C LYS A 386 8.24 21.48 -25.91
N VAL A 387 7.30 20.59 -25.57
CA VAL A 387 5.87 20.77 -25.91
C VAL A 387 5.26 21.95 -25.18
N ASN A 388 5.55 22.13 -23.89
CA ASN A 388 5.08 23.30 -23.16
C ASN A 388 5.60 24.62 -23.79
N ALA A 389 6.87 24.68 -24.19
CA ALA A 389 7.43 25.85 -24.87
C ALA A 389 6.80 26.09 -26.26
N ILE A 390 6.55 25.03 -27.05
CA ILE A 390 5.82 25.11 -28.34
C ILE A 390 4.41 25.69 -28.16
N LEU A 391 3.70 25.26 -27.11
CA LEU A 391 2.35 25.75 -26.77
C LEU A 391 2.36 27.16 -26.15
N GLN A 392 3.51 27.60 -25.61
CA GLN A 392 3.75 28.98 -25.16
C GLN A 392 4.30 29.91 -26.26
N ASN A 393 4.38 29.43 -27.50
CA ASN A 393 4.82 30.15 -28.70
C ASN A 393 6.34 30.42 -28.81
N ASP A 394 7.19 29.51 -28.32
CA ASP A 394 8.63 29.54 -28.68
C ASP A 394 8.82 29.40 -30.20
N GLU A 395 9.36 30.44 -30.84
CA GLU A 395 9.49 30.52 -32.29
C GLU A 395 10.42 29.44 -32.86
N LYS A 396 11.52 29.13 -32.18
CA LYS A 396 12.56 28.21 -32.66
C LYS A 396 12.09 26.77 -32.66
N LEU A 397 11.46 26.33 -31.56
CA LEU A 397 10.86 25.01 -31.46
C LEU A 397 9.67 24.87 -32.41
N ARG A 398 8.94 25.96 -32.71
CA ARG A 398 7.85 25.94 -33.68
C ARG A 398 8.32 25.89 -35.13
N GLU A 399 9.51 26.39 -35.43
CA GLU A 399 10.19 26.17 -36.71
C GLU A 399 10.73 24.73 -36.80
N GLU A 400 11.49 24.27 -35.79
CA GLU A 400 12.06 22.91 -35.67
C GLU A 400 11.00 21.81 -35.85
N TYR A 401 9.85 21.96 -35.19
CA TYR A 401 8.76 20.97 -35.19
C TYR A 401 7.53 21.41 -36.01
N SER A 402 7.70 22.34 -36.94
CA SER A 402 6.63 22.95 -37.76
C SER A 402 5.63 21.96 -38.36
N ALA A 403 6.06 20.75 -38.74
CA ALA A 403 5.19 19.68 -39.24
C ALA A 403 4.18 19.12 -38.21
N VAL A 404 4.48 19.14 -36.91
CA VAL A 404 3.61 18.58 -35.84
C VAL A 404 2.96 19.66 -34.95
N VAL A 405 3.42 20.92 -35.02
CA VAL A 405 2.84 22.06 -34.29
C VAL A 405 1.32 22.21 -34.45
N PRO A 406 0.70 22.00 -35.63
CA PRO A 406 -0.76 22.04 -35.76
C PRO A 406 -1.46 21.01 -34.86
N HIS A 407 -0.97 19.77 -34.87
CA HIS A 407 -1.55 18.65 -34.11
C HIS A 407 -1.35 18.79 -32.60
N LEU A 408 -0.22 19.35 -32.16
CA LEU A 408 -0.01 19.76 -30.77
C LEU A 408 -1.02 20.84 -30.34
N THR A 409 -1.39 21.75 -31.25
CA THR A 409 -2.38 22.81 -31.01
C THR A 409 -3.82 22.24 -30.95
N ASP A 410 -4.14 21.22 -31.75
CA ASP A 410 -5.41 20.49 -31.66
C ASP A 410 -5.52 19.66 -30.37
N LEU A 411 -4.43 19.00 -29.95
CA LEU A 411 -4.33 18.30 -28.67
C LEU A 411 -4.52 19.26 -27.48
N GLN A 412 -3.95 20.48 -27.54
CA GLN A 412 -4.16 21.50 -26.50
C GLN A 412 -5.63 21.95 -26.42
N GLN A 413 -6.29 22.20 -27.56
CA GLN A 413 -7.70 22.58 -27.58
C GLN A 413 -8.61 21.48 -27.01
N MET A 414 -8.33 20.22 -27.38
CA MET A 414 -9.03 19.06 -26.81
C MET A 414 -8.78 18.94 -25.30
N TYR A 415 -7.53 19.07 -24.84
CA TYR A 415 -7.17 19.04 -23.43
C TYR A 415 -7.95 20.06 -22.59
N MET A 416 -8.11 21.30 -23.08
CA MET A 416 -8.89 22.32 -22.36
C MET A 416 -10.36 21.92 -22.18
N ALA A 417 -10.96 21.22 -23.16
CA ALA A 417 -12.31 20.66 -23.03
C ALA A 417 -12.36 19.48 -22.04
N LEU A 418 -11.33 18.62 -22.00
CA LEU A 418 -11.22 17.51 -21.05
C LEU A 418 -11.03 18.00 -19.60
N LYS A 419 -10.17 19.00 -19.39
CA LYS A 419 -9.97 19.71 -18.11
C LYS A 419 -11.29 20.24 -17.54
N ALA A 420 -12.09 20.93 -18.37
CA ALA A 420 -13.42 21.40 -17.99
C ALA A 420 -14.40 20.25 -17.67
N ALA A 421 -14.36 19.16 -18.45
CA ALA A 421 -15.19 17.97 -18.19
C ALA A 421 -14.78 17.21 -16.92
N ARG A 422 -13.49 17.20 -16.54
CA ARG A 422 -12.98 16.64 -15.28
C ARG A 422 -13.41 17.47 -14.07
N GLN A 423 -13.41 18.80 -14.21
CA GLN A 423 -13.89 19.72 -13.18
C GLN A 423 -15.41 19.58 -12.95
N ASP A 424 -16.26 19.54 -13.99
CA ASP A 424 -17.69 19.27 -13.81
C ASP A 424 -17.96 17.86 -13.25
N ARG A 425 -17.15 16.86 -13.61
CA ARG A 425 -17.26 15.52 -13.02
C ARG A 425 -16.97 15.49 -11.52
N GLY A 426 -16.26 16.49 -10.98
CA GLY A 426 -15.87 16.56 -9.58
C GLY A 426 -14.77 15.57 -9.21
N ALA A 427 -13.84 15.31 -10.13
CA ALA A 427 -12.61 14.59 -9.81
C ALA A 427 -11.77 15.41 -8.84
N ILE A 428 -11.19 14.75 -7.84
CA ILE A 428 -10.38 15.40 -6.82
C ILE A 428 -8.96 15.57 -7.38
N GLU A 429 -8.51 16.81 -7.55
CA GLU A 429 -7.12 17.14 -7.87
C GLU A 429 -6.41 17.62 -6.61
N PHE A 430 -5.22 17.07 -6.37
CA PHE A 430 -4.30 17.47 -5.30
C PHE A 430 -3.02 17.99 -5.96
N GLU A 431 -2.51 19.14 -5.52
CA GLU A 431 -1.23 19.65 -5.99
C GLU A 431 -0.13 19.26 -4.99
N THR A 432 0.51 18.12 -5.26
CA THR A 432 1.66 17.62 -4.50
C THR A 432 2.97 18.19 -5.05
N LEU A 433 3.79 18.77 -4.17
CA LEU A 433 5.15 19.20 -4.51
C LEU A 433 6.10 18.00 -4.57
N GLU A 434 6.14 17.35 -5.73
CA GLU A 434 7.14 16.34 -6.04
C GLU A 434 8.53 16.97 -6.21
N THR A 435 9.58 16.22 -5.86
CA THR A 435 10.98 16.65 -5.93
C THR A 435 11.82 15.67 -6.73
N ARG A 436 12.82 16.19 -7.45
CA ARG A 436 13.81 15.44 -8.20
C ARG A 436 15.20 15.72 -7.60
N PHE A 437 15.97 14.66 -7.40
CA PHE A 437 17.37 14.78 -7.02
C PHE A 437 18.23 15.08 -8.26
N VAL A 438 19.15 16.04 -8.12
CA VAL A 438 20.21 16.32 -9.10
C VAL A 438 21.50 15.76 -8.52
N PHE A 439 22.20 14.92 -9.26
CA PHE A 439 23.42 14.24 -8.82
C PHE A 439 24.68 14.85 -9.44
N ASN A 440 25.75 14.91 -8.65
CA ASN A 440 27.07 15.28 -9.13
C ASN A 440 27.81 14.09 -9.76
N ALA A 441 29.02 14.34 -10.28
CA ALA A 441 29.87 13.33 -10.91
C ALA A 441 30.34 12.18 -9.97
N GLN A 442 30.06 12.28 -8.66
CA GLN A 442 30.33 11.24 -7.66
C GLN A 442 29.06 10.48 -7.24
N ARG A 443 27.92 10.70 -7.92
CA ARG A 443 26.59 10.15 -7.58
C ARG A 443 26.07 10.53 -6.18
N LYS A 444 26.53 11.64 -5.62
CA LYS A 444 25.91 12.26 -4.45
C LYS A 444 24.91 13.33 -4.89
N ILE A 445 23.88 13.57 -4.10
CA ILE A 445 22.93 14.67 -4.35
C ILE A 445 23.70 16.00 -4.29
N GLU A 446 23.64 16.77 -5.37
CA GLU A 446 24.11 18.16 -5.45
C GLU A 446 22.99 19.14 -5.06
N SER A 447 21.75 18.85 -5.47
CA SER A 447 20.58 19.63 -5.07
C SER A 447 19.28 18.82 -5.18
N ILE A 448 18.26 19.26 -4.46
CA ILE A 448 16.89 18.76 -4.54
C ILE A 448 16.05 19.88 -5.15
N VAL A 449 15.33 19.60 -6.25
CA VAL A 449 14.55 20.62 -6.99
C VAL A 449 13.10 20.19 -7.18
N PRO A 450 12.11 21.11 -7.13
CA PRO A 450 10.71 20.77 -7.35
C PRO A 450 10.42 20.40 -8.82
N VAL A 451 9.51 19.45 -9.03
CA VAL A 451 9.07 19.00 -10.37
C VAL A 451 7.90 19.87 -10.84
N ILE A 452 8.08 20.56 -11.98
CA ILE A 452 7.08 21.50 -12.50
C ILE A 452 6.11 20.78 -13.46
N ARG A 453 4.98 20.27 -12.92
CA ARG A 453 3.88 19.64 -13.68
C ARG A 453 3.11 20.67 -14.54
N ASN A 454 3.70 20.99 -15.69
CA ASN A 454 3.16 21.93 -16.69
C ASN A 454 1.99 21.33 -17.52
N ASP A 455 1.36 22.14 -18.38
CA ASP A 455 0.17 21.72 -19.15
C ASP A 455 0.44 20.59 -20.17
N ALA A 456 1.68 20.37 -20.62
CA ALA A 456 2.01 19.24 -21.51
C ALA A 456 1.90 17.89 -20.78
N HIS A 457 2.28 17.82 -19.50
CA HIS A 457 2.07 16.63 -18.66
C HIS A 457 0.57 16.36 -18.49
N LYS A 458 -0.20 17.42 -18.20
CA LYS A 458 -1.65 17.34 -17.95
C LYS A 458 -2.43 16.97 -19.24
N LEU A 459 -1.93 17.35 -20.41
CA LEU A 459 -2.44 16.96 -21.73
C LEU A 459 -2.32 15.46 -21.97
N ILE A 460 -1.13 14.87 -21.75
CA ILE A 460 -0.93 13.42 -21.85
C ILE A 460 -1.77 12.66 -20.81
N GLU A 461 -1.81 13.15 -19.57
CA GLU A 461 -2.63 12.56 -18.50
C GLU A 461 -4.11 12.39 -18.92
N GLU A 462 -4.75 13.43 -19.46
CA GLU A 462 -6.15 13.34 -19.93
C GLU A 462 -6.33 12.40 -21.13
N CYS A 463 -5.38 12.37 -22.07
CA CYS A 463 -5.39 11.42 -23.19
C CYS A 463 -5.32 9.96 -22.70
N MET A 464 -4.43 9.67 -21.75
CA MET A 464 -4.29 8.33 -21.17
C MET A 464 -5.49 7.96 -20.30
N ILE A 465 -6.06 8.90 -19.54
CA ILE A 465 -7.31 8.67 -18.79
C ILE A 465 -8.46 8.31 -19.73
N LEU A 466 -8.61 8.95 -20.89
CA LEU A 466 -9.63 8.58 -21.87
C LEU A 466 -9.43 7.15 -22.43
N ALA A 467 -8.18 6.77 -22.72
CA ALA A 467 -7.86 5.42 -23.20
C ALA A 467 -8.15 4.36 -22.12
N ASN A 468 -7.73 4.61 -20.87
CA ASN A 468 -7.99 3.77 -19.70
C ASN A 468 -9.51 3.63 -19.38
N VAL A 469 -10.29 4.70 -19.53
CA VAL A 469 -11.77 4.66 -19.43
C VAL A 469 -12.39 3.86 -20.58
N SER A 470 -11.85 3.96 -21.79
CA SER A 470 -12.33 3.20 -22.95
C SER A 470 -12.00 1.71 -22.81
N ALA A 471 -10.83 1.37 -22.25
CA ALA A 471 -10.40 0.02 -21.95
C ALA A 471 -11.32 -0.64 -20.92
N ALA A 472 -11.58 0.03 -19.80
CA ALA A 472 -12.53 -0.44 -18.80
C ALA A 472 -13.94 -0.67 -19.39
N LYS A 473 -14.41 0.24 -20.25
CA LYS A 473 -15.74 0.14 -20.88
C LYS A 473 -15.86 -0.98 -21.91
N ILE A 474 -14.81 -1.33 -22.67
CA ILE A 474 -14.88 -2.47 -23.59
C ILE A 474 -14.86 -3.81 -22.84
N LEU A 475 -14.09 -3.91 -21.75
CA LEU A 475 -14.05 -5.09 -20.89
C LEU A 475 -15.41 -5.31 -20.19
N GLU A 476 -15.95 -4.28 -19.54
CA GLU A 476 -17.25 -4.28 -18.86
C GLU A 476 -18.40 -4.64 -19.82
N LYS A 477 -18.42 -4.04 -21.01
CA LYS A 477 -19.45 -4.30 -22.05
C LYS A 477 -19.46 -5.75 -22.54
N HIS A 478 -18.31 -6.44 -22.50
CA HIS A 478 -18.15 -7.80 -23.04
C HIS A 478 -18.01 -8.87 -21.95
N GLU A 479 -18.28 -8.54 -20.67
CA GLU A 479 -18.13 -9.42 -19.50
C GLU A 479 -16.75 -10.12 -19.45
N ALA A 480 -15.68 -9.43 -19.87
CA ALA A 480 -14.34 -9.99 -19.96
C ALA A 480 -13.57 -9.88 -18.64
N SER A 481 -13.11 -11.03 -18.10
CA SER A 481 -12.28 -11.11 -16.90
C SER A 481 -10.94 -10.40 -17.11
N ALA A 482 -10.71 -9.32 -16.38
CA ALA A 482 -9.55 -8.44 -16.50
C ALA A 482 -9.36 -7.61 -15.21
N LEU A 483 -8.27 -6.86 -15.11
CA LEU A 483 -7.97 -6.00 -13.95
C LEU A 483 -8.48 -4.57 -14.14
N TYR A 484 -9.34 -4.13 -13.23
CA TYR A 484 -9.70 -2.72 -13.07
C TYR A 484 -8.74 -2.05 -12.08
N ARG A 485 -8.44 -0.76 -12.31
CA ARG A 485 -7.74 0.07 -11.33
C ARG A 485 -8.80 0.81 -10.52
N VAL A 486 -9.11 0.27 -9.36
CA VAL A 486 -10.19 0.77 -8.51
C VAL A 486 -9.65 1.70 -7.42
N HIS A 487 -10.49 2.60 -6.95
CA HIS A 487 -10.26 3.40 -5.75
C HIS A 487 -11.58 3.53 -5.01
N ASP A 488 -11.70 2.76 -3.94
CA ASP A 488 -12.89 2.69 -3.08
C ASP A 488 -13.15 4.03 -2.34
N GLU A 489 -14.33 4.17 -1.74
CA GLU A 489 -14.78 5.37 -1.01
C GLU A 489 -13.94 5.62 0.25
N PRO A 490 -13.87 6.86 0.78
CA PRO A 490 -13.13 7.17 2.01
C PRO A 490 -13.52 6.26 3.18
N ASP A 491 -12.56 5.99 4.08
CA ASP A 491 -12.91 5.27 5.31
C ASP A 491 -13.80 6.13 6.20
N SER A 492 -14.95 5.61 6.64
CA SER A 492 -15.96 6.40 7.35
C SER A 492 -15.58 6.79 8.78
N GLU A 493 -14.65 6.07 9.43
CA GLU A 493 -14.09 6.51 10.71
C GLU A 493 -13.10 7.65 10.49
N LYS A 494 -12.19 7.52 9.50
CA LYS A 494 -11.25 8.58 9.13
C LYS A 494 -11.98 9.85 8.64
N LEU A 495 -12.96 9.71 7.76
CA LEU A 495 -13.80 10.79 7.25
C LEU A 495 -14.58 11.46 8.38
N GLY A 496 -15.18 10.67 9.28
CA GLY A 496 -15.85 11.19 10.47
C GLY A 496 -14.91 11.96 11.41
N ASN A 497 -13.60 11.71 11.38
CA ASN A 497 -12.60 12.50 12.10
C ASN A 497 -12.18 13.76 11.33
N PHE A 498 -12.01 13.68 10.00
CA PHE A 498 -11.80 14.83 9.12
C PHE A 498 -12.92 15.88 9.23
N THR A 499 -14.18 15.43 9.24
CA THR A 499 -15.36 16.29 9.41
C THR A 499 -15.37 17.02 10.76
N LYS A 500 -14.94 16.38 11.85
CA LYS A 500 -14.77 17.04 13.16
C LYS A 500 -13.65 18.09 13.13
N PHE A 501 -12.53 17.75 12.50
CA PHE A 501 -11.38 18.65 12.34
C PHE A 501 -11.73 19.92 11.57
N LEU A 502 -12.49 19.81 10.46
CA LEU A 502 -13.06 20.97 9.76
C LEU A 502 -13.93 21.83 10.70
N GLY A 503 -14.80 21.20 11.49
CA GLY A 503 -15.65 21.88 12.47
C GLY A 503 -14.86 22.65 13.55
N GLU A 504 -13.71 22.14 13.99
CA GLU A 504 -12.84 22.85 14.95
C GLU A 504 -12.16 24.08 14.32
N LEU A 505 -11.82 24.04 13.04
CA LEU A 505 -11.36 25.19 12.24
C LEU A 505 -12.49 26.19 11.91
N GLY A 506 -13.73 25.92 12.35
CA GLY A 506 -14.89 26.73 12.03
C GLY A 506 -15.33 26.62 10.57
N ILE A 507 -14.97 25.53 9.88
CA ILE A 507 -15.40 25.23 8.52
C ILE A 507 -16.62 24.32 8.62
N GLU A 508 -17.80 24.86 8.29
CA GLU A 508 -19.05 24.11 8.30
C GLU A 508 -19.05 23.07 7.16
N SER A 509 -18.96 21.80 7.55
CA SER A 509 -18.87 20.67 6.64
C SER A 509 -20.24 20.38 6.01
N THR A 510 -20.42 20.69 4.72
CA THR A 510 -21.59 20.27 3.93
C THR A 510 -21.38 18.90 3.27
N LEU A 511 -20.53 18.04 3.85
CA LEU A 511 -20.36 16.65 3.42
C LEU A 511 -21.49 15.81 4.01
N SER A 512 -22.03 14.89 3.21
CA SER A 512 -22.90 13.82 3.72
C SER A 512 -22.09 12.69 4.39
N ASP A 513 -22.78 11.72 5.00
CA ASP A 513 -22.14 10.54 5.64
C ASP A 513 -21.43 9.63 4.61
N GLU A 514 -21.89 9.65 3.36
CA GLU A 514 -21.38 8.89 2.20
C GLU A 514 -21.11 9.89 1.04
N PRO A 515 -20.09 10.77 1.15
CA PRO A 515 -19.99 11.97 0.31
C PRO A 515 -19.43 11.67 -1.07
N THR A 516 -20.04 12.26 -2.10
CA THR A 516 -19.54 12.16 -3.47
C THR A 516 -18.22 12.91 -3.68
N PRO A 517 -17.40 12.53 -4.68
CA PRO A 517 -16.19 13.29 -5.05
C PRO A 517 -16.49 14.77 -5.37
N LYS A 518 -17.69 15.07 -5.89
CA LYS A 518 -18.13 16.45 -6.18
C LYS A 518 -18.48 17.25 -4.92
N GLU A 519 -18.98 16.64 -3.84
CA GLU A 519 -19.10 17.28 -2.52
C GLU A 519 -17.73 17.62 -1.94
N ILE A 520 -16.78 16.69 -1.99
CA ILE A 520 -15.42 16.88 -1.48
C ILE A 520 -14.71 17.99 -2.26
N THR A 521 -14.79 17.97 -3.59
CA THR A 521 -14.24 19.02 -4.46
C THR A 521 -14.87 20.39 -4.18
N GLN A 522 -16.18 20.45 -3.86
CA GLN A 522 -16.83 21.70 -3.44
C GLN A 522 -16.36 22.20 -2.07
N VAL A 523 -16.00 21.30 -1.13
CA VAL A 523 -15.41 21.71 0.15
C VAL A 523 -13.98 22.25 -0.05
N LEU A 524 -13.16 21.57 -0.87
CA LEU A 524 -11.82 22.06 -1.23
C LEU A 524 -11.87 23.43 -1.93
N ALA A 525 -12.79 23.63 -2.88
CA ALA A 525 -12.97 24.90 -3.58
C ALA A 525 -13.42 26.07 -2.67
N ARG A 526 -13.98 25.78 -1.49
CA ARG A 526 -14.32 26.79 -0.46
C ARG A 526 -13.16 27.13 0.49
N LEU A 527 -12.03 26.45 0.38
CA LEU A 527 -10.85 26.77 1.20
C LEU A 527 -10.20 28.07 0.72
N GLY A 528 -9.97 28.20 -0.60
CA GLY A 528 -9.24 29.32 -1.18
C GLY A 528 -7.84 29.48 -0.56
N ASP A 529 -7.36 30.72 -0.47
CA ASP A 529 -6.03 31.09 0.05
C ASP A 529 -5.95 31.02 1.59
N ARG A 530 -6.57 30.01 2.20
CA ARG A 530 -6.52 29.76 3.65
C ARG A 530 -5.11 29.32 4.08
N PRO A 531 -4.56 29.86 5.18
CA PRO A 531 -3.33 29.33 5.77
C PRO A 531 -3.40 27.83 6.07
N GLU A 532 -4.59 27.31 6.38
CA GLU A 532 -4.81 25.90 6.70
C GLU A 532 -5.12 25.00 5.47
N ALA A 533 -5.04 25.52 4.24
CA ALA A 533 -5.49 24.78 3.05
C ALA A 533 -4.69 23.49 2.80
N GLU A 534 -3.36 23.56 2.83
CA GLU A 534 -2.44 22.41 2.67
C GLU A 534 -2.65 21.34 3.76
N LEU A 535 -2.84 21.80 5.00
CA LEU A 535 -3.17 20.98 6.16
C LEU A 535 -4.48 20.21 5.96
N ILE A 536 -5.52 20.88 5.47
CA ILE A 536 -6.83 20.26 5.18
C ILE A 536 -6.73 19.27 4.02
N GLN A 537 -6.01 19.61 2.95
CA GLN A 537 -5.74 18.68 1.83
C GLN A 537 -4.99 17.43 2.30
N THR A 538 -3.96 17.60 3.13
CA THR A 538 -3.18 16.50 3.74
C THR A 538 -4.06 15.60 4.62
N MET A 539 -4.96 16.18 5.42
CA MET A 539 -5.90 15.42 6.24
C MET A 539 -6.97 14.69 5.42
N LEU A 540 -7.42 15.27 4.31
CA LEU A 540 -8.32 14.62 3.35
C LEU A 540 -7.64 13.44 2.62
N LEU A 541 -6.40 13.63 2.14
CA LEU A 541 -5.58 12.56 1.55
C LEU A 541 -5.45 11.37 2.52
N ARG A 542 -5.17 11.66 3.80
CA ARG A 542 -5.07 10.63 4.85
C ARG A 542 -6.39 9.89 5.09
N SER A 543 -7.56 10.48 4.81
CA SER A 543 -8.86 9.81 4.93
C SER A 543 -9.24 8.91 3.74
N MET A 544 -8.58 9.07 2.59
CA MET A 544 -8.75 8.18 1.44
C MET A 544 -8.26 6.75 1.73
N LYS A 545 -8.61 5.85 0.82
CA LYS A 545 -8.01 4.51 0.67
C LYS A 545 -6.94 4.56 -0.45
N GLN A 546 -6.05 3.57 -0.48
CA GLN A 546 -5.15 3.39 -1.63
C GLN A 546 -5.93 2.80 -2.81
N ALA A 547 -5.54 3.16 -4.03
CA ALA A 547 -6.04 2.52 -5.24
C ALA A 547 -5.35 1.15 -5.45
N VAL A 548 -6.09 0.15 -5.93
CA VAL A 548 -5.63 -1.24 -6.08
C VAL A 548 -6.09 -1.85 -7.40
N TYR A 549 -5.53 -3.00 -7.75
CA TYR A 549 -5.94 -3.82 -8.89
C TYR A 549 -6.84 -4.97 -8.44
N GLN A 550 -8.02 -5.11 -9.02
CA GLN A 550 -8.97 -6.21 -8.76
C GLN A 550 -9.91 -6.42 -9.96
N PRO A 551 -10.60 -7.58 -10.08
CA PRO A 551 -11.54 -7.80 -11.19
C PRO A 551 -12.96 -7.25 -10.96
N ASP A 552 -13.43 -7.10 -9.72
CA ASP A 552 -14.72 -6.46 -9.43
C ASP A 552 -14.63 -4.94 -9.66
N ASN A 553 -15.24 -4.40 -10.73
CA ASN A 553 -15.30 -2.96 -10.97
C ASN A 553 -16.19 -2.26 -9.91
N ILE A 554 -15.56 -1.56 -8.97
CA ILE A 554 -16.23 -0.66 -7.99
C ILE A 554 -16.06 0.83 -8.33
N GLY A 555 -15.48 1.14 -9.50
CA GLY A 555 -15.13 2.50 -9.90
C GLY A 555 -13.86 3.06 -9.24
N HIS A 556 -13.61 4.34 -9.48
CA HIS A 556 -12.43 5.06 -9.00
C HIS A 556 -12.84 6.43 -8.45
N PHE A 557 -13.04 6.50 -7.13
CA PHE A 557 -13.56 7.66 -6.40
C PHE A 557 -12.73 8.94 -6.65
N GLY A 558 -11.40 8.89 -6.51
CA GLY A 558 -10.53 10.06 -6.72
C GLY A 558 -10.65 10.73 -8.10
N LEU A 559 -10.78 9.94 -9.17
CA LEU A 559 -10.96 10.43 -10.54
C LEU A 559 -12.44 10.72 -10.89
N ALA A 560 -13.36 10.44 -9.98
CA ALA A 560 -14.81 10.45 -10.18
C ALA A 560 -15.26 9.64 -11.41
N LEU A 561 -14.75 8.41 -11.56
CA LEU A 561 -15.05 7.51 -12.69
C LEU A 561 -15.78 6.24 -12.23
N SER A 562 -16.77 5.79 -13.01
CA SER A 562 -17.53 4.55 -12.75
C SER A 562 -16.81 3.28 -13.20
N ALA A 563 -15.83 3.39 -14.09
CA ALA A 563 -15.03 2.30 -14.61
C ALA A 563 -13.66 2.85 -15.03
N TYR A 564 -12.58 2.21 -14.61
CA TYR A 564 -11.20 2.60 -14.93
C TYR A 564 -10.28 1.38 -14.88
N ALA A 565 -9.39 1.25 -15.86
CA ALA A 565 -8.44 0.15 -15.98
C ALA A 565 -7.15 0.70 -16.61
N HIS A 566 -5.98 0.35 -16.07
CA HIS A 566 -4.71 0.76 -16.68
C HIS A 566 -4.46 -0.07 -17.95
N PHE A 567 -4.29 0.61 -19.07
CA PHE A 567 -4.06 0.08 -20.42
C PHE A 567 -2.83 0.72 -21.10
N THR A 568 -2.43 1.91 -20.65
CA THR A 568 -1.50 2.80 -21.35
C THR A 568 -0.03 2.67 -20.97
N SER A 569 0.37 1.66 -20.19
CA SER A 569 1.80 1.46 -19.86
C SER A 569 2.27 -0.01 -19.71
N PRO A 570 2.04 -0.88 -20.72
CA PRO A 570 2.35 -2.31 -20.64
C PRO A 570 3.85 -2.65 -20.65
N ILE A 571 4.76 -1.73 -21.01
CA ILE A 571 6.21 -1.97 -20.91
C ILE A 571 6.66 -2.08 -19.45
N ARG A 572 5.96 -1.35 -18.55
CA ARG A 572 6.36 -1.14 -17.15
C ARG A 572 5.31 -1.53 -16.11
N ARG A 573 4.13 -2.00 -16.51
CA ARG A 573 3.05 -2.50 -15.61
C ARG A 573 2.43 -3.78 -16.17
N TYR A 574 2.44 -4.86 -15.40
CA TYR A 574 1.84 -6.13 -15.80
C TYR A 574 0.29 -6.09 -15.91
N PRO A 575 -0.46 -5.32 -15.09
CA PRO A 575 -1.91 -5.17 -15.27
C PRO A 575 -2.31 -4.62 -16.64
N ASP A 576 -1.54 -3.70 -17.20
CA ASP A 576 -1.76 -3.17 -18.55
C ASP A 576 -1.57 -4.26 -19.60
N LEU A 577 -0.56 -5.14 -19.43
CA LEU A 577 -0.33 -6.30 -20.28
C LEU A 577 -1.49 -7.33 -20.20
N VAL A 578 -2.09 -7.52 -19.02
CA VAL A 578 -3.32 -8.32 -18.82
C VAL A 578 -4.51 -7.68 -19.56
N VAL A 579 -4.68 -6.36 -19.44
CA VAL A 579 -5.76 -5.61 -20.11
C VAL A 579 -5.60 -5.64 -21.64
N HIS A 580 -4.39 -5.51 -22.18
CA HIS A 580 -4.11 -5.70 -23.62
C HIS A 580 -4.57 -7.08 -24.11
N ARG A 581 -4.16 -8.16 -23.43
CA ARG A 581 -4.53 -9.54 -23.77
C ARG A 581 -6.04 -9.76 -23.77
N ALA A 582 -6.73 -9.25 -22.77
CA ALA A 582 -8.18 -9.35 -22.64
C ALA A 582 -8.92 -8.55 -23.73
N ILE A 583 -8.46 -7.33 -24.04
CA ILE A 583 -8.99 -6.52 -25.16
C ILE A 583 -8.79 -7.24 -26.49
N LYS A 584 -7.61 -7.82 -26.75
CA LYS A 584 -7.37 -8.62 -27.94
C LYS A 584 -8.26 -9.86 -28.00
N ALA A 585 -8.52 -10.54 -26.87
CA ALA A 585 -9.44 -11.67 -26.84
C ALA A 585 -10.88 -11.25 -27.20
N VAL A 586 -11.33 -10.08 -26.75
CA VAL A 586 -12.61 -9.48 -27.14
C VAL A 586 -12.65 -9.10 -28.63
N ILE A 587 -11.55 -8.59 -29.20
CA ILE A 587 -11.41 -8.29 -30.63
C ILE A 587 -11.45 -9.58 -31.48
N LYS A 588 -10.76 -10.63 -31.05
CA LYS A 588 -10.77 -11.96 -31.70
C LYS A 588 -12.15 -12.61 -31.65
N ALA A 589 -12.87 -12.47 -30.53
CA ALA A 589 -14.26 -12.92 -30.41
C ALA A 589 -15.23 -12.17 -31.33
N GLN A 590 -14.85 -11.00 -31.86
CA GLN A 590 -15.58 -10.25 -32.89
C GLN A 590 -15.20 -10.65 -34.33
N GLY A 591 -14.35 -11.69 -34.50
CA GLY A 591 -13.97 -12.23 -35.81
C GLY A 591 -12.78 -11.53 -36.48
N GLN A 592 -12.05 -10.69 -35.76
CA GLN A 592 -10.80 -10.07 -36.25
C GLN A 592 -9.60 -10.96 -35.93
N GLN A 593 -8.52 -10.83 -36.71
CA GLN A 593 -7.24 -11.45 -36.39
C GLN A 593 -6.51 -10.62 -35.31
N THR A 594 -5.84 -11.31 -34.38
CA THR A 594 -5.01 -10.72 -33.31
C THR A 594 -3.76 -11.56 -33.10
N SER A 595 -2.82 -11.03 -32.33
CA SER A 595 -1.61 -11.74 -31.89
C SER A 595 -1.35 -11.55 -30.39
N GLY A 596 -1.10 -12.64 -29.66
CA GLY A 596 -0.82 -12.56 -28.23
C GLY A 596 -2.04 -12.12 -27.39
N GLU A 597 -3.24 -12.52 -27.78
CA GLU A 597 -4.44 -12.44 -26.94
C GLU A 597 -4.46 -13.51 -25.84
N TYR A 598 -5.23 -13.26 -24.77
CA TYR A 598 -5.60 -14.28 -23.79
C TYR A 598 -6.92 -13.93 -23.11
N ALA A 599 -7.81 -14.91 -22.97
CA ALA A 599 -9.06 -14.78 -22.22
C ALA A 599 -8.85 -15.39 -20.83
N TYR A 600 -8.68 -14.55 -19.83
CA TYR A 600 -8.50 -14.99 -18.44
C TYR A 600 -9.79 -15.54 -17.84
N THR A 601 -9.64 -16.39 -16.83
CA THR A 601 -10.69 -16.78 -15.89
C THR A 601 -10.74 -15.83 -14.70
N ASP A 602 -11.88 -15.76 -14.01
CA ASP A 602 -12.06 -14.93 -12.80
C ASP A 602 -10.99 -15.25 -11.73
N ASP A 603 -10.73 -16.55 -11.50
CA ASP A 603 -9.76 -17.02 -10.49
C ASP A 603 -8.30 -16.60 -10.82
N GLU A 604 -7.94 -16.45 -12.10
CA GLU A 604 -6.62 -15.93 -12.51
C GLU A 604 -6.51 -14.42 -12.27
N VAL A 605 -7.56 -13.63 -12.54
CA VAL A 605 -7.52 -12.17 -12.34
C VAL A 605 -7.68 -11.75 -10.88
N ASP A 606 -8.34 -12.54 -10.04
CA ASP A 606 -8.28 -12.35 -8.57
C ASP A 606 -6.83 -12.47 -8.07
N GLN A 607 -6.13 -13.56 -8.44
CA GLN A 607 -4.71 -13.78 -8.05
C GLN A 607 -3.77 -12.71 -8.61
N LEU A 608 -3.92 -12.35 -9.88
CA LEU A 608 -3.10 -11.30 -10.50
C LEU A 608 -3.38 -9.91 -9.90
N GLY A 609 -4.60 -9.64 -9.42
CA GLY A 609 -4.95 -8.39 -8.76
C GLY A 609 -4.23 -8.22 -7.42
N GLU A 610 -4.26 -9.26 -6.58
CA GLU A 610 -3.50 -9.29 -5.31
C GLU A 610 -1.99 -9.18 -5.55
N GLN A 611 -1.45 -9.94 -6.51
CA GLN A 611 -0.04 -9.91 -6.85
C GLN A 611 0.40 -8.53 -7.33
N CYS A 612 -0.25 -7.96 -8.34
CA CYS A 612 0.16 -6.67 -8.92
C CYS A 612 0.00 -5.51 -7.92
N SER A 613 -1.04 -5.54 -7.08
CA SER A 613 -1.20 -4.56 -5.99
C SER A 613 -0.11 -4.70 -4.92
N THR A 614 0.48 -5.88 -4.76
CA THR A 614 1.56 -6.13 -3.81
C THR A 614 2.93 -5.78 -4.37
N THR A 615 3.18 -6.03 -5.66
CA THR A 615 4.42 -5.59 -6.33
C THR A 615 4.52 -4.07 -6.47
N GLU A 616 3.38 -3.39 -6.67
CA GLU A 616 3.27 -1.93 -6.66
C GLU A 616 3.74 -1.36 -5.31
N ARG A 617 3.12 -1.81 -4.20
CA ARG A 617 3.53 -1.41 -2.85
C ARG A 617 5.00 -1.72 -2.55
N ARG A 618 5.50 -2.90 -2.96
CA ARG A 618 6.92 -3.29 -2.84
C ARG A 618 7.86 -2.29 -3.53
N ALA A 619 7.47 -1.78 -4.71
CA ALA A 619 8.26 -0.79 -5.44
C ALA A 619 8.21 0.60 -4.78
N ASP A 620 7.04 1.02 -4.30
CA ASP A 620 6.86 2.29 -3.59
C ASP A 620 7.66 2.32 -2.28
N ASP A 621 7.57 1.26 -1.47
CA ASP A 621 8.30 1.17 -0.19
C ASP A 621 9.82 1.13 -0.39
N ALA A 622 10.31 0.42 -1.41
CA ALA A 622 11.74 0.34 -1.71
C ALA A 622 12.31 1.64 -2.31
N THR A 623 11.61 2.28 -3.25
CA THR A 623 12.05 3.56 -3.84
C THR A 623 12.02 4.68 -2.80
N ARG A 624 11.04 4.64 -1.88
CA ARG A 624 11.04 5.48 -0.67
C ARG A 624 12.22 5.20 0.24
N GLU A 625 12.56 3.93 0.52
CA GLU A 625 13.71 3.57 1.36
C GLU A 625 15.02 4.18 0.83
N VAL A 626 15.23 4.14 -0.49
CA VAL A 626 16.37 4.80 -1.15
C VAL A 626 16.27 6.33 -1.05
N ALA A 627 15.08 6.91 -1.29
CA ALA A 627 14.90 8.36 -1.18
C ALA A 627 15.12 8.89 0.24
N ASP A 628 14.65 8.18 1.26
CA ASP A 628 14.84 8.53 2.68
C ASP A 628 16.32 8.35 3.10
N TRP A 629 17.05 7.37 2.54
CA TRP A 629 18.52 7.24 2.71
C TRP A 629 19.28 8.42 2.09
N LEU A 630 19.07 8.71 0.81
CA LEU A 630 19.78 9.79 0.09
C LEU A 630 19.47 11.17 0.67
N LYS A 631 18.24 11.39 1.16
CA LYS A 631 17.87 12.60 1.93
C LYS A 631 18.64 12.69 3.26
N CYS A 632 18.89 11.58 3.95
CA CYS A 632 19.73 11.59 5.14
C CYS A 632 21.20 11.87 4.79
N GLU A 633 21.74 11.29 3.72
CA GLU A 633 23.11 11.57 3.26
C GLU A 633 23.31 13.05 2.93
N PHE A 634 22.43 13.64 2.11
CA PHE A 634 22.43 15.06 1.78
C PHE A 634 22.38 15.96 3.02
N MET A 635 21.60 15.58 4.03
CA MET A 635 21.46 16.37 5.27
C MET A 635 22.62 16.21 6.25
N GLN A 636 23.61 15.33 6.01
CA GLN A 636 24.81 15.26 6.86
C GLN A 636 25.66 16.52 6.75
N ASP A 637 25.83 17.05 5.54
CA ASP A 637 26.59 18.28 5.28
C ASP A 637 25.87 19.55 5.78
N HIS A 638 24.59 19.42 6.16
CA HIS A 638 23.73 20.47 6.71
C HIS A 638 23.53 20.40 8.24
N VAL A 639 24.32 19.59 8.97
CA VAL A 639 24.23 19.53 10.45
C VAL A 639 24.70 20.86 11.06
N GLY A 640 23.79 21.53 11.75
CA GLY A 640 23.98 22.88 12.29
C GLY A 640 23.27 23.99 11.50
N ASP A 641 22.80 23.74 10.28
CA ASP A 641 22.04 24.73 9.50
C ASP A 641 20.61 24.92 10.04
N GLU A 642 20.06 26.12 9.80
CA GLU A 642 18.70 26.51 10.18
C GLU A 642 17.78 26.58 8.95
N PHE A 643 16.62 25.93 9.02
CA PHE A 643 15.64 25.81 7.95
C PHE A 643 14.25 26.25 8.42
N ASN A 644 13.42 26.69 7.48
CA ASN A 644 11.98 26.84 7.70
C ASN A 644 11.25 25.54 7.34
N GLY A 645 10.15 25.26 8.04
CA GLY A 645 9.33 24.09 7.77
C GLY A 645 7.94 24.13 8.36
N VAL A 646 7.15 23.13 7.99
CA VAL A 646 5.76 22.91 8.44
C VAL A 646 5.68 21.63 9.26
N ILE A 647 4.92 21.62 10.36
CA ILE A 647 4.65 20.39 11.12
C ILE A 647 3.82 19.43 10.24
N SER A 648 4.47 18.39 9.69
CA SER A 648 3.90 17.43 8.75
C SER A 648 3.31 16.18 9.42
N SER A 649 3.69 15.89 10.66
CA SER A 649 3.01 14.90 11.50
C SER A 649 3.18 15.21 13.00
N VAL A 650 2.18 14.83 13.80
CA VAL A 650 2.21 14.98 15.25
C VAL A 650 2.01 13.62 15.90
N THR A 651 2.84 13.32 16.90
CA THR A 651 2.83 12.06 17.65
C THR A 651 2.97 12.31 19.14
N ASN A 652 2.74 11.28 19.96
CA ASN A 652 2.95 11.36 21.41
C ASN A 652 4.43 11.39 21.84
N PHE A 653 5.39 11.28 20.92
CA PHE A 653 6.83 11.31 21.19
C PHE A 653 7.56 12.46 20.48
N GLY A 654 6.88 13.25 19.65
CA GLY A 654 7.50 14.35 18.91
C GLY A 654 6.71 14.85 17.71
N LEU A 655 7.29 15.84 17.05
CA LEU A 655 6.79 16.51 15.85
C LEU A 655 7.67 16.13 14.66
N PHE A 656 7.05 15.71 13.56
CA PHE A 656 7.74 15.64 12.26
C PHE A 656 7.57 16.97 11.56
N ILE A 657 8.67 17.54 11.09
CA ILE A 657 8.75 18.84 10.42
C ILE A 657 9.24 18.60 8.99
N ARG A 658 8.47 19.08 8.02
CA ARG A 658 8.87 19.11 6.62
C ARG A 658 9.61 20.40 6.31
N LEU A 659 10.83 20.30 5.79
CA LEU A 659 11.60 21.47 5.37
C LEU A 659 11.05 22.01 4.04
N ASP A 660 10.72 23.31 3.98
CA ASP A 660 9.91 23.92 2.92
C ASP A 660 10.51 23.65 1.51
N ASP A 661 11.77 24.04 1.27
CA ASP A 661 12.42 23.95 -0.04
C ASP A 661 12.90 22.53 -0.42
N LEU A 662 13.17 21.68 0.57
CA LEU A 662 13.81 20.36 0.36
C LEU A 662 12.80 19.19 0.35
N GLN A 663 11.58 19.37 0.88
CA GLN A 663 10.58 18.32 1.07
C GLN A 663 11.15 17.08 1.80
N ILE A 664 11.99 17.34 2.81
CA ILE A 664 12.57 16.35 3.74
C ILE A 664 11.82 16.44 5.07
N ASP A 665 11.39 15.32 5.61
CA ASP A 665 10.77 15.24 6.95
C ASP A 665 11.84 14.89 8.02
N GLY A 666 12.02 15.73 9.02
CA GLY A 666 12.88 15.48 10.20
C GLY A 666 12.09 15.48 11.51
N LEU A 667 12.64 14.91 12.59
CA LEU A 667 11.96 14.71 13.87
C LEU A 667 12.49 15.64 14.97
N ILE A 668 11.62 16.47 15.55
CA ILE A 668 11.84 17.05 16.88
C ILE A 668 11.23 16.10 17.92
N HIS A 669 12.07 15.40 18.68
CA HIS A 669 11.61 14.58 19.80
C HIS A 669 11.04 15.46 20.93
N VAL A 670 10.06 14.96 21.69
CA VAL A 670 9.32 15.75 22.71
C VAL A 670 10.22 16.37 23.79
N THR A 671 11.35 15.74 24.11
CA THR A 671 12.39 16.28 25.03
C THR A 671 13.05 17.57 24.53
N ASN A 672 12.93 17.87 23.24
CA ASN A 672 13.57 19.00 22.58
C ASN A 672 12.57 20.15 22.32
N LEU A 673 11.35 20.07 22.87
CA LEU A 673 10.29 21.09 22.76
C LEU A 673 10.21 22.03 23.96
N GLY A 674 10.95 21.74 25.04
CA GLY A 674 11.01 22.53 26.27
C GLY A 674 10.87 21.69 27.54
N ASP A 675 11.16 22.30 28.70
CA ASP A 675 11.15 21.66 30.02
C ASP A 675 9.72 21.46 30.61
N GLU A 676 8.78 20.90 29.85
CA GLU A 676 7.44 20.56 30.34
C GLU A 676 6.87 19.25 29.76
N PHE A 677 5.77 18.78 30.34
CA PHE A 677 5.00 17.66 29.80
C PHE A 677 4.07 18.13 28.67
N PHE A 678 4.07 17.40 27.56
CA PHE A 678 3.18 17.66 26.42
C PHE A 678 2.11 16.56 26.30
N ALA A 679 0.85 16.97 26.40
CA ALA A 679 -0.30 16.09 26.16
C ALA A 679 -0.61 16.03 24.66
N HIS A 680 -0.73 14.83 24.11
CA HIS A 680 -1.08 14.61 22.69
C HIS A 680 -2.59 14.52 22.49
N ASP A 681 -3.17 15.52 21.81
CA ASP A 681 -4.56 15.49 21.37
C ASP A 681 -4.65 14.94 19.95
N VAL A 682 -4.92 13.64 19.86
CA VAL A 682 -5.02 12.87 18.62
C VAL A 682 -6.10 13.42 17.68
N ALA A 683 -7.19 13.99 18.22
CA ALA A 683 -8.29 14.50 17.41
C ALA A 683 -8.00 15.88 16.79
N LYS A 684 -7.15 16.67 17.45
CA LYS A 684 -6.71 18.00 16.98
C LYS A 684 -5.37 17.99 16.25
N HIS A 685 -4.72 16.82 16.21
CA HIS A 685 -3.36 16.64 15.71
C HIS A 685 -2.39 17.66 16.31
N CYS A 686 -2.35 17.76 17.65
CA CYS A 686 -1.47 18.70 18.34
C CYS A 686 -0.87 18.17 19.65
N LEU A 687 0.30 18.70 20.01
CA LEU A 687 0.90 18.61 21.35
C LEU A 687 0.57 19.89 22.13
N ILE A 688 0.10 19.74 23.37
CA ILE A 688 -0.26 20.85 24.27
C ILE A 688 0.60 20.77 25.54
N GLY A 689 1.37 21.81 25.83
CA GLY A 689 2.17 21.91 27.06
C GLY A 689 1.29 22.08 28.29
N GLU A 690 1.42 21.20 29.29
CA GLU A 690 0.58 21.19 30.50
C GLU A 690 0.74 22.43 31.39
N HIS A 691 1.84 23.19 31.25
CA HIS A 691 2.13 24.36 32.08
C HIS A 691 2.07 25.65 31.27
N THR A 692 2.73 25.72 30.10
CA THR A 692 2.72 26.92 29.27
C THR A 692 1.42 27.10 28.48
N ASN A 693 0.70 26.00 28.22
CA ASN A 693 -0.38 25.92 27.23
C ASN A 693 0.08 26.30 25.80
N THR A 694 1.38 26.20 25.51
CA THR A 694 1.91 26.21 24.14
C THR A 694 1.33 25.05 23.37
N VAL A 695 0.89 25.29 22.13
CA VAL A 695 0.30 24.26 21.27
C VAL A 695 1.10 24.19 19.98
N TYR A 696 1.62 23.00 19.68
CA TYR A 696 2.24 22.66 18.40
C TYR A 696 1.27 21.82 17.59
N ARG A 697 0.80 22.30 16.44
CA ARG A 697 -0.25 21.70 15.62
C ARG A 697 0.30 21.23 14.28
N LEU A 698 -0.26 20.16 13.75
CA LEU A 698 -0.13 19.82 12.34
C LEU A 698 -0.45 21.07 11.48
N GLY A 699 0.46 21.45 10.58
CA GLY A 699 0.35 22.64 9.74
C GLY A 699 0.94 23.94 10.32
N ASP A 700 1.37 24.02 11.58
CA ASP A 700 2.06 25.22 12.08
C ASP A 700 3.43 25.39 11.39
N LYS A 701 3.81 26.64 11.09
CA LYS A 701 5.14 26.99 10.58
C LYS A 701 6.15 27.18 11.73
N VAL A 702 7.33 26.60 11.56
CA VAL A 702 8.44 26.63 12.53
C VAL A 702 9.77 26.87 11.83
N THR A 703 10.73 27.45 12.55
CA THR A 703 12.15 27.45 12.18
C THR A 703 12.87 26.40 13.03
N VAL A 704 13.76 25.64 12.42
CA VAL A 704 14.41 24.46 13.03
C VAL A 704 15.89 24.40 12.69
N GLN A 705 16.70 23.88 13.61
CA GLN A 705 18.10 23.55 13.35
C GLN A 705 18.30 22.04 13.26
N VAL A 706 19.08 21.59 12.29
CA VAL A 706 19.53 20.20 12.17
C VAL A 706 20.51 19.89 13.30
N ALA A 707 20.12 19.02 14.23
CA ALA A 707 20.92 18.71 15.41
C ALA A 707 21.84 17.49 15.20
N SER A 708 21.37 16.48 14.47
CA SER A 708 22.18 15.34 14.02
C SER A 708 21.45 14.55 12.93
N VAL A 709 22.20 13.75 12.16
CA VAL A 709 21.65 12.79 11.20
C VAL A 709 22.25 11.41 11.45
N SER A 710 21.39 10.39 11.51
CA SER A 710 21.75 8.97 11.58
C SER A 710 21.39 8.32 10.24
N LEU A 711 22.40 7.85 9.50
CA LEU A 711 22.19 7.04 8.30
C LEU A 711 21.63 5.67 8.68
N ASP A 712 22.19 5.03 9.69
CA ASP A 712 21.80 3.71 10.23
C ASP A 712 20.32 3.65 10.62
N ASP A 713 19.77 4.70 11.26
CA ASP A 713 18.33 4.79 11.57
C ASP A 713 17.47 5.34 10.41
N ARG A 714 18.12 5.94 9.40
CA ARG A 714 17.55 6.85 8.39
C ARG A 714 16.70 7.95 9.04
N ARG A 715 17.34 8.74 9.91
CA ARG A 715 16.70 9.80 10.72
C ARG A 715 17.50 11.09 10.76
N ILE A 716 16.79 12.19 10.52
CA ILE A 716 17.25 13.55 10.76
C ILE A 716 16.61 14.05 12.05
N ASN A 717 17.42 14.37 13.06
CA ASN A 717 16.98 14.92 14.33
C ASN A 717 17.03 16.45 14.27
N LEU A 718 15.93 17.09 14.65
CA LEU A 718 15.74 18.53 14.63
C LEU A 718 15.61 19.11 16.04
N THR A 719 15.91 20.39 16.16
CA THR A 719 15.65 21.21 17.35
C THR A 719 14.92 22.48 16.93
N LEU A 720 14.02 22.99 17.78
CA LEU A 720 13.25 24.20 17.49
C LEU A 720 14.14 25.45 17.62
N LYS A 721 13.92 26.45 16.74
CA LYS A 721 14.59 27.75 16.79
C LYS A 721 13.58 28.89 16.81
N GLY A 722 13.83 29.85 17.71
CA GLY A 722 12.93 30.97 17.99
C GLY A 722 11.63 30.54 18.70
N ASP A 723 10.74 31.50 18.90
CA ASP A 723 9.34 31.22 19.24
C ASP A 723 8.62 30.65 18.01
N VAL A 724 7.70 29.70 18.21
CA VAL A 724 6.75 29.30 17.16
C VAL A 724 6.02 30.54 16.64
N ALA A 725 5.92 30.68 15.31
CA ALA A 725 5.18 31.74 14.66
C ALA A 725 3.65 31.53 14.82
N GLN A 726 3.14 31.64 16.06
CA GLN A 726 1.74 31.45 16.40
C GLN A 726 0.86 32.37 15.55
N ASP A 727 0.09 31.80 14.62
CA ASP A 727 -0.88 32.60 13.87
C ASP A 727 -1.91 33.20 14.83
N ARG A 728 -2.36 34.41 14.49
CA ARG A 728 -2.91 35.40 15.42
C ARG A 728 -4.33 35.09 15.91
N TYR A 729 -4.80 33.86 15.68
CA TYR A 729 -6.13 33.38 16.02
C TYR A 729 -6.41 33.28 17.52
N SER A 730 -5.38 33.06 18.36
CA SER A 730 -5.52 33.06 19.83
C SER A 730 -6.11 34.38 20.37
N ARG A 731 -5.79 35.52 19.74
CA ARG A 731 -6.28 36.85 20.13
C ARG A 731 -7.70 37.15 19.64
N ARG A 732 -8.26 36.36 18.71
CA ARG A 732 -9.59 36.62 18.11
C ARG A 732 -10.77 36.10 18.94
N ARG A 733 -10.53 35.32 20.01
CA ARG A 733 -11.56 34.82 20.95
C ARG A 733 -11.76 35.68 22.22
N ALA A 734 -11.13 36.85 22.32
CA ALA A 734 -11.44 37.81 23.38
C ALA A 734 -12.84 38.46 23.17
N PRO A 735 -13.81 38.32 24.09
CA PRO A 735 -15.14 38.90 23.89
C PRO A 735 -15.09 40.43 24.01
N LYS A 736 -15.47 41.16 22.94
CA LYS A 736 -15.78 42.59 23.01
C LYS A 736 -17.11 42.79 23.76
N GLY A 737 -17.08 42.70 25.09
CA GLY A 737 -18.31 42.69 25.90
C GLY A 737 -18.13 42.77 27.42
N ALA A 738 -17.09 43.45 27.92
CA ALA A 738 -16.87 43.64 29.36
C ALA A 738 -17.37 45.02 29.83
N GLY A 739 -18.70 45.15 30.00
CA GLY A 739 -19.29 46.26 30.75
C GLY A 739 -18.97 46.17 32.25
N LYS A 740 -18.92 47.32 32.95
CA LYS A 740 -18.59 47.36 34.39
C LYS A 740 -19.67 46.71 35.26
N SER A 741 -19.28 45.82 36.17
CA SER A 741 -19.92 45.64 37.49
C SER A 741 -18.93 45.02 38.47
N GLU A 742 -19.15 45.22 39.77
CA GLU A 742 -18.21 44.91 40.84
C GLU A 742 -18.61 43.66 41.66
N HIS A 743 -17.67 43.17 42.47
CA HIS A 743 -17.86 42.22 43.57
C HIS A 743 -18.51 40.85 43.27
N ALA A 744 -17.66 39.86 43.02
CA ALA A 744 -17.89 38.46 43.42
C ALA A 744 -16.89 38.06 44.53
N PRO A 745 -17.27 37.20 45.50
CA PRO A 745 -16.43 36.91 46.67
C PRO A 745 -15.25 35.99 46.35
N ALA A 746 -14.09 36.25 46.98
CA ALA A 746 -12.89 35.45 46.82
C ALA A 746 -13.06 34.02 47.35
N SER A 747 -12.50 33.03 46.64
CA SER A 747 -12.65 31.61 46.99
C SER A 747 -11.95 31.25 48.31
N VAL A 748 -12.49 30.25 49.02
CA VAL A 748 -11.98 29.74 50.31
C VAL A 748 -10.49 29.36 50.26
N ARG A 749 -9.99 28.97 49.07
CA ARG A 749 -8.58 28.61 48.81
C ARG A 749 -7.61 29.79 48.92
N SER A 750 -8.09 31.04 48.81
CA SER A 750 -7.28 32.26 49.00
C SER A 750 -7.09 32.60 50.48
N GLN A 751 -8.14 32.49 51.29
CA GLN A 751 -8.11 32.85 52.72
C GLN A 751 -7.20 31.92 53.54
N LEU A 752 -7.11 30.64 53.15
CA LEU A 752 -6.20 29.67 53.77
C LEU A 752 -4.70 29.92 53.48
N LYS A 753 -4.35 30.76 52.50
CA LYS A 753 -2.96 31.22 52.29
C LYS A 753 -2.56 32.43 53.15
N ALA A 754 -3.50 33.03 53.89
CA ALA A 754 -3.29 34.30 54.62
C ALA A 754 -2.94 34.15 56.12
N GLY A 755 -2.65 32.94 56.60
CA GLY A 755 -1.94 32.72 57.88
C GLY A 755 -2.64 33.17 59.17
N LYS A 756 -3.97 33.22 59.22
CA LYS A 756 -4.73 33.64 60.43
C LYS A 756 -5.68 32.55 60.93
N VAL A 757 -5.60 32.23 62.22
CA VAL A 757 -6.48 31.30 62.94
C VAL A 757 -7.08 31.99 64.17
N PRO A 758 -8.40 32.13 64.22
CA PRO A 758 -9.22 31.69 65.36
C PRO A 758 -10.51 30.98 64.85
N GLY A 759 -11.40 30.39 65.66
CA GLY A 759 -11.51 30.24 67.12
C GLY A 759 -12.73 29.34 67.46
N LYS A 760 -12.97 29.01 68.73
CA LYS A 760 -14.00 28.01 69.14
C LYS A 760 -15.39 28.60 69.46
N LYS A 761 -16.43 27.86 69.05
CA LYS A 761 -17.78 27.66 69.69
C LYS A 761 -18.92 28.71 69.54
N SER A 762 -20.13 28.13 69.71
CA SER A 762 -21.37 28.61 70.36
C SER A 762 -22.44 29.46 69.64
N HIS A 763 -23.56 28.77 69.35
CA HIS A 763 -24.97 29.05 69.72
C HIS A 763 -25.86 30.14 69.08
N SER A 764 -27.13 29.70 68.92
CA SER A 764 -28.43 30.41 68.99
C SER A 764 -28.88 31.40 67.89
N ASP A 765 -30.18 31.25 67.63
CA ASP A 765 -31.29 32.19 67.29
C ASP A 765 -30.99 33.71 67.31
N ASP A 766 -31.74 34.58 66.60
CA ASP A 766 -33.18 34.53 66.30
C ASP A 766 -33.55 35.14 64.91
N LYS A 767 -34.80 35.62 64.73
CA LYS A 767 -35.57 35.51 63.46
C LYS A 767 -36.19 36.88 63.02
N PRO A 768 -37.33 37.02 62.28
CA PRO A 768 -37.32 37.86 61.06
C PRO A 768 -38.45 38.92 60.93
N LYS A 769 -38.50 39.62 59.78
CA LYS A 769 -39.69 40.21 59.09
C LYS A 769 -39.29 40.49 57.63
N GLY A 770 -40.12 40.37 56.58
CA GLY A 770 -41.52 39.93 56.34
C GLY A 770 -41.63 39.52 54.84
N LYS A 771 -42.70 39.63 54.03
CA LYS A 771 -44.19 39.59 54.08
C LYS A 771 -44.60 39.78 52.59
N LYS A 772 -45.39 38.97 51.84
CA LYS A 772 -46.30 37.81 52.03
C LYS A 772 -45.74 36.60 51.20
N LYS A 773 -46.28 35.40 50.93
CA LYS A 773 -47.61 34.69 50.99
C LYS A 773 -48.69 35.08 49.94
N PRO A 774 -49.59 34.16 49.50
CA PRO A 774 -49.52 32.67 49.40
C PRO A 774 -49.92 32.14 47.98
N ALA A 775 -49.80 30.87 47.52
CA ALA A 775 -49.51 29.53 48.08
C ALA A 775 -50.73 28.64 48.50
N ASN A 776 -50.92 27.51 47.79
CA ASN A 776 -51.81 26.37 48.09
C ASN A 776 -51.39 25.21 47.14
N LYS A 777 -51.24 23.92 47.50
CA LYS A 777 -51.23 23.20 48.80
C LYS A 777 -50.67 21.78 48.56
N ASP A 778 -49.84 21.22 49.45
CA ASP A 778 -50.05 19.84 49.94
C ASP A 778 -49.28 19.54 51.26
N LYS A 779 -49.52 18.35 51.83
CA LYS A 779 -48.93 17.78 53.07
C LYS A 779 -48.49 16.32 52.81
N GLY A 780 -47.58 15.70 53.57
CA GLY A 780 -46.69 16.26 54.59
C GLY A 780 -46.17 15.22 55.62
N LYS A 781 -44.89 15.36 55.98
CA LYS A 781 -44.14 14.73 57.11
C LYS A 781 -43.81 13.21 57.08
N PRO A 782 -42.78 12.76 57.86
CA PRO A 782 -42.03 11.53 57.58
C PRO A 782 -41.67 10.65 58.82
N ALA A 783 -40.71 9.73 58.63
CA ALA A 783 -39.99 8.92 59.64
C ALA A 783 -40.77 7.73 60.25
N ASN A 784 -40.14 6.69 60.84
CA ASN A 784 -38.72 6.48 61.17
C ASN A 784 -38.28 4.99 61.02
N LYS A 785 -37.01 4.68 61.30
CA LYS A 785 -36.41 3.33 61.28
C LYS A 785 -36.96 2.40 62.38
N SER A 786 -37.08 1.12 62.05
CA SER A 786 -36.81 -0.02 62.96
C SER A 786 -36.46 -1.26 62.12
N ALA A 787 -35.97 -2.34 62.71
CA ALA A 787 -35.45 -3.52 62.00
C ALA A 787 -36.00 -4.83 62.56
N THR A 788 -36.29 -5.80 61.69
CA THR A 788 -36.12 -7.26 61.93
C THR A 788 -36.31 -8.08 60.65
N LYS A 789 -35.58 -9.20 60.57
CA LYS A 789 -35.97 -10.47 59.91
C LYS A 789 -36.55 -11.39 61.02
N PRO A 790 -37.32 -12.48 60.77
CA PRO A 790 -37.12 -13.46 59.66
C PRO A 790 -38.40 -14.16 59.10
N ALA A 791 -38.19 -15.18 58.24
CA ALA A 791 -39.02 -16.41 58.08
C ALA A 791 -40.47 -16.30 57.51
N ASP A 792 -41.06 -17.29 56.80
CA ASP A 792 -40.52 -18.43 56.02
C ASP A 792 -41.61 -18.98 55.04
N LYS A 793 -41.20 -19.78 54.03
CA LYS A 793 -41.93 -20.72 53.14
C LYS A 793 -43.46 -20.61 52.88
N LYS A 794 -43.81 -20.51 51.59
CA LYS A 794 -44.49 -21.53 50.72
C LYS A 794 -44.58 -20.93 49.28
N ALA A 795 -44.27 -21.60 48.16
CA ALA A 795 -44.66 -22.90 47.59
C ALA A 795 -46.14 -22.97 47.16
N ALA A 796 -46.53 -23.41 45.95
CA ALA A 796 -45.79 -23.70 44.70
C ALA A 796 -46.77 -23.79 43.50
N ASP A 797 -46.26 -23.70 42.26
CA ASP A 797 -46.88 -24.17 40.98
C ASP A 797 -48.21 -23.53 40.49
N THR A 798 -48.59 -23.55 39.19
CA THR A 798 -47.93 -24.08 37.97
C THR A 798 -48.22 -23.25 36.69
N ALA A 799 -47.28 -23.34 35.72
CA ALA A 799 -47.49 -23.43 34.26
C ALA A 799 -47.86 -22.23 33.31
N VAL A 800 -47.51 -22.47 32.03
CA VAL A 800 -47.90 -21.81 30.74
C VAL A 800 -47.42 -20.38 30.39
N LYS A 801 -46.17 -20.33 29.89
CA LYS A 801 -45.70 -19.61 28.68
C LYS A 801 -46.55 -18.43 28.12
N LYS A 802 -46.01 -17.20 28.19
CA LYS A 802 -46.12 -16.15 27.13
C LYS A 802 -44.83 -15.31 27.07
N LYS A 803 -44.20 -15.21 25.89
CA LYS A 803 -42.99 -14.36 25.64
C LYS A 803 -43.38 -13.09 24.85
N PRO A 804 -42.99 -11.88 25.30
CA PRO A 804 -43.12 -10.67 24.49
C PRO A 804 -41.90 -10.40 23.60
N LYS A 805 -42.17 -9.68 22.51
CA LYS A 805 -41.29 -9.33 21.37
C LYS A 805 -39.98 -8.64 21.76
N LYS A 806 -38.85 -9.00 21.14
CA LYS A 806 -37.68 -8.11 20.98
C LYS A 806 -37.88 -7.21 19.76
N LYS A 807 -37.44 -5.94 19.82
CA LYS A 807 -37.25 -5.11 18.61
C LYS A 807 -35.97 -5.54 17.89
N ALA A 808 -35.97 -5.51 16.56
CA ALA A 808 -34.79 -5.77 15.74
C ALA A 808 -34.29 -4.47 15.08
N VAL A 809 -32.98 -4.28 15.06
CA VAL A 809 -32.31 -3.19 14.33
C VAL A 809 -31.99 -3.69 12.92
N LYS A 810 -32.20 -2.87 11.88
CA LYS A 810 -31.84 -3.22 10.51
C LYS A 810 -30.31 -3.23 10.34
N LYS A 811 -29.79 -4.18 9.58
CA LYS A 811 -28.47 -4.11 8.93
C LYS A 811 -28.66 -3.94 7.41
N PRO A 812 -27.72 -3.32 6.69
CA PRO A 812 -27.69 -3.37 5.23
C PRO A 812 -27.55 -4.82 4.72
N LYS A 813 -27.97 -5.06 3.47
CA LYS A 813 -27.74 -6.33 2.78
C LYS A 813 -26.55 -6.19 1.83
N ARG A 814 -25.67 -7.20 1.80
CA ARG A 814 -24.80 -7.46 0.63
C ARG A 814 -25.67 -7.81 -0.59
N PRO A 815 -25.37 -7.33 -1.80
CA PRO A 815 -25.75 -8.04 -3.02
C PRO A 815 -24.95 -9.35 -3.09
N GLY A 816 -25.56 -10.42 -3.60
CA GLY A 816 -24.92 -11.73 -3.70
C GLY A 816 -25.03 -12.30 -5.11
N LYS A 817 -23.92 -12.84 -5.65
CA LYS A 817 -23.88 -13.57 -6.92
C LYS A 817 -24.92 -14.71 -6.90
N ASN A 818 -25.79 -14.80 -7.94
CA ASN A 818 -26.25 -16.04 -8.61
C ASN A 818 -27.55 -15.87 -9.41
N ALA A 819 -27.46 -15.95 -10.75
CA ALA A 819 -28.62 -16.09 -11.65
C ALA A 819 -28.35 -16.97 -12.91
N ARG A 820 -27.27 -17.78 -12.93
CA ARG A 820 -27.00 -18.71 -14.04
C ARG A 820 -27.93 -19.94 -13.97
N LYS A 821 -29.11 -19.87 -14.59
CA LYS A 821 -29.94 -21.06 -14.88
C LYS A 821 -29.37 -21.83 -16.07
N ARG A 822 -28.88 -23.06 -15.84
CA ARG A 822 -28.64 -24.03 -16.92
C ARG A 822 -29.99 -24.55 -17.43
N THR A 823 -30.19 -24.52 -18.75
CA THR A 823 -31.22 -25.30 -19.47
C THR A 823 -30.51 -26.20 -20.46
N ILE A 824 -30.61 -27.51 -20.26
CA ILE A 824 -30.07 -28.53 -21.15
C ILE A 824 -31.17 -28.91 -22.15
N PRO A 825 -30.95 -28.83 -23.48
CA PRO A 825 -31.83 -29.46 -24.46
C PRO A 825 -31.62 -30.97 -24.41
N GLY A 826 -32.67 -31.73 -24.13
CA GLY A 826 -32.69 -33.17 -24.40
C GLY A 826 -32.91 -33.43 -25.89
N ALA A 827 -32.30 -34.47 -26.43
CA ALA A 827 -32.63 -34.98 -27.76
C ALA A 827 -33.83 -35.93 -27.68
N ASP A 828 -34.68 -35.91 -28.72
CA ASP A 828 -35.36 -37.09 -29.25
C ASP A 828 -36.15 -36.73 -30.52
N ASN A 829 -36.17 -37.64 -31.51
CA ASN A 829 -37.13 -37.77 -32.63
C ASN A 829 -37.48 -36.47 -33.42
N THR A 830 -37.04 -36.27 -34.67
CA THR A 830 -36.92 -37.22 -35.80
C THR A 830 -35.88 -36.76 -36.83
#